data_AF-A0A9W5RIB8-F1
#
_entry.id   AF-A0A9W5RIB8-F1
#
_cell.length_a   1.000
_cell.length_b   1.000
_cell.length_c   1.000
_cell.angle_alpha   90.00
_cell.angle_beta   90.00
_cell.angle_gamma   90.00
#
_symmetry.space_group_name_H-M   'P 1'
#
loop_
_entity.id
_entity.type
_entity.pdbx_description
1 polymer ?
#
loop_
_entity_poly.entity_id
_entity_poly.type
_entity_poly.pdbx_seq_one_letter_code
_entity_poly.pdbx_strand_id
1 'polypeptide(L)'
;MENLRNKAKQLAEMPLDDTNISVRLTRSLSRAGYKTLEEAFDEDESIIKDVVGKAFSEFTKLADAYFDDPMRFVSLMSQERQKPVEHSIQSAPEKTNKTAPKRVDRKSWDCRYNYVHESSLSTPHGEFLKSNQQKAKAVFDDLCDRYDTVLVHQAFPAFSVELEDIRESFLKLFSGYKAHPGKVLDISEQFLPDLFLIFVADLARDSFADDNLWGNFSKTLPLSQNILNDLKRRFVYLLKKRGMPLYAQGEAAAYYFYTALLHGGLSGESWEDLWKCSLMPLAKELRSGSVGFGGEIDGNAILKELKRDGGKYAPKKESVIRILQKAPDFTIAPLFEAALKAAAQIETNRLSRSEYVLMESFNLPEAAIVTLHEVAEKKSSSSSSAARGASRGQANTLKQYVSLPSADLCLNLEQGVVSVKWAKKQYPPTFLGDKIDFYIGGVKLHEQRFEMKLNKCILDDVEIVVQPQARYDLELRLMKRTEGDGCSFEQKSSLEQSFQQSKPGCFEFIRGIDGTYHLRSRNDKITRCRRIAYVLKDGFYIVSGTGMTPVEKYESGEDWSGTSVFVYDVDPGASGSIFKKMCAKDDEEVAVWKESYRVHINKHRIIGETLGGLDLFGYVYCRDGDNAGLPKITIEAADGETAFRDLDIICTCNGEPFYVPREVVWEDDFGASRTRKIALPLERASRINWHSEEVEIVARQISDGGKVVFRYRFAIVPIQQFRLVEAHAENGIVVASYSFNSRLNIRVTDPDGTVTEVRARGDYSKRMLLKDEFLPLTIESEDGSRRVDAKLALAALDVSIPEEIAAISRKRPVCLADAISLGTSKGEITIRATGWRYNRVIYVLAGLNAICIKELKQPAVISFNLFAAPKMFVPNSTEPRDINMMLSVGYGDKETPGGVALAWTDAQLLRCMEGIGVKDYQLVSRDGSLYLRFDKPVLSNASVLFKRTGRRAKDLVEVLLAKDSSELTIPDEVAYLIRTQKEVTAVFAPKPRMGKPRYEYSFEVPLKG
;
A
#
# COMPACT_ATOMS: atom_id res chain seq x y z
N MET A 1 24.80 -38.33 21.47
CA MET A 1 24.98 -38.50 20.01
C MET A 1 25.52 -39.87 19.63
N GLU A 2 26.58 -40.37 20.27
CA GLU A 2 27.17 -41.69 19.96
C GLU A 2 26.20 -42.87 20.18
N ASN A 3 25.46 -42.89 21.30
CA ASN A 3 24.38 -43.87 21.54
C ASN A 3 23.24 -43.82 20.51
N LEU A 4 22.97 -42.66 19.89
CA LEU A 4 21.92 -42.51 18.88
C LEU A 4 22.38 -43.00 17.50
N ARG A 5 23.65 -42.77 17.16
CA ARG A 5 24.27 -43.34 15.95
C ARG A 5 24.36 -44.86 16.03
N ASN A 6 24.74 -45.42 17.18
CA ASN A 6 24.74 -46.87 17.39
C ASN A 6 23.32 -47.47 17.27
N LYS A 7 22.30 -46.75 17.76
CA LYS A 7 20.89 -47.18 17.64
C LYS A 7 20.36 -47.05 16.20
N ALA A 8 20.72 -46.00 15.48
CA ALA A 8 20.38 -45.85 14.06
C ALA A 8 21.01 -46.96 13.22
N LYS A 9 22.28 -47.29 13.49
CA LYS A 9 22.98 -48.40 12.82
C LYS A 9 22.29 -49.75 13.07
N GLN A 10 21.95 -50.06 14.32
CA GLN A 10 21.19 -51.26 14.66
C GLN A 10 19.85 -51.36 13.92
N LEU A 11 19.15 -50.24 13.72
CA LEU A 11 17.87 -50.21 12.98
C LEU A 11 18.04 -50.32 11.46
N ALA A 12 19.17 -49.87 10.91
CA ALA A 12 19.50 -50.02 9.50
C ALA A 12 19.96 -51.45 9.15
N GLU A 13 20.59 -52.14 10.09
CA GLU A 13 21.03 -53.55 10.01
C GLU A 13 19.88 -54.56 10.23
N MET A 14 18.68 -54.11 10.60
CA MET A 14 17.52 -55.00 10.78
C MET A 14 17.07 -55.61 9.44
N PRO A 15 16.59 -56.86 9.42
CA PRO A 15 15.95 -57.44 8.25
C PRO A 15 14.83 -56.53 7.73
N LEU A 16 14.75 -56.33 6.42
CA LEU A 16 13.76 -55.43 5.81
C LEU A 16 12.31 -55.75 6.22
N ASP A 17 11.98 -57.01 6.48
CA ASP A 17 10.65 -57.46 6.94
C ASP A 17 10.31 -57.00 8.36
N ASP A 18 11.31 -56.67 9.16
CA ASP A 18 11.21 -56.18 10.54
C ASP A 18 11.34 -54.65 10.64
N THR A 19 11.68 -53.98 9.53
CA THR A 19 11.75 -52.52 9.46
C THR A 19 10.37 -51.88 9.30
N ASN A 20 10.24 -50.62 9.75
CA ASN A 20 9.01 -49.83 9.65
C ASN A 20 8.91 -49.00 8.35
N ILE A 21 9.35 -49.56 7.23
CA ILE A 21 9.26 -48.92 5.90
C ILE A 21 8.04 -49.43 5.14
N SER A 22 7.62 -48.73 4.07
CA SER A 22 6.43 -49.13 3.32
C SER A 22 6.56 -50.52 2.69
N VAL A 23 5.45 -51.29 2.66
CA VAL A 23 5.39 -52.64 2.03
C VAL A 23 5.87 -52.62 0.58
N ARG A 24 5.72 -51.49 -0.10
CA ARG A 24 6.19 -51.29 -1.47
C ARG A 24 7.72 -51.22 -1.53
N LEU A 25 8.34 -50.43 -0.65
CA LEU A 25 9.79 -50.28 -0.57
C LEU A 25 10.45 -51.60 -0.14
N THR A 26 9.90 -52.28 0.89
CA THR A 26 10.36 -53.62 1.32
C THR A 26 10.34 -54.63 0.16
N ARG A 27 9.25 -54.70 -0.61
CA ARG A 27 9.13 -55.63 -1.75
C ARG A 27 10.10 -55.31 -2.88
N SER A 28 10.33 -54.04 -3.18
CA SER A 28 11.27 -53.63 -4.22
C SER A 28 12.71 -53.99 -3.84
N LEU A 29 13.13 -53.68 -2.61
CA LEU A 29 14.47 -53.99 -2.11
C LEU A 29 14.70 -55.51 -1.99
N SER A 30 13.74 -56.25 -1.43
CA SER A 30 13.84 -57.70 -1.28
C SER A 30 13.89 -58.44 -2.63
N ARG A 31 13.20 -57.93 -3.66
CA ARG A 31 13.26 -58.50 -5.02
C ARG A 31 14.62 -58.29 -5.70
N ALA A 32 15.32 -57.22 -5.33
CA ALA A 32 16.66 -56.93 -5.82
C ALA A 32 17.77 -57.62 -5.02
N GLY A 33 17.43 -58.34 -3.94
CA GLY A 33 18.35 -59.16 -3.16
C GLY A 33 18.90 -58.51 -1.89
N TYR A 34 18.49 -57.28 -1.58
CA TYR A 34 18.88 -56.59 -0.33
C TYR A 34 18.15 -57.18 0.87
N LYS A 35 18.87 -57.39 1.97
CA LYS A 35 18.35 -57.96 3.22
C LYS A 35 18.15 -56.92 4.31
N THR A 36 18.89 -55.82 4.27
CA THR A 36 18.84 -54.72 5.24
C THR A 36 18.79 -53.36 4.53
N LEU A 37 18.47 -52.28 5.25
CA LEU A 37 18.52 -50.93 4.69
C LEU A 37 19.97 -50.44 4.55
N GLU A 38 20.88 -50.88 5.41
CA GLU A 38 22.30 -50.54 5.32
C GLU A 38 22.91 -51.02 4.00
N GLU A 39 22.62 -52.26 3.58
CA GLU A 39 23.06 -52.79 2.28
C GLU A 39 22.54 -51.95 1.10
N ALA A 40 21.35 -51.36 1.23
CA ALA A 40 20.77 -50.52 0.19
C ALA A 40 21.32 -49.09 0.21
N PHE A 41 21.73 -48.56 1.36
CA PHE A 41 22.28 -47.21 1.51
C PHE A 41 23.71 -47.07 0.95
N ASP A 42 24.46 -48.18 0.89
CA ASP A 42 25.81 -48.20 0.33
C ASP A 42 25.84 -48.35 -1.21
N GLU A 43 24.68 -48.43 -1.86
CA GLU A 43 24.56 -48.59 -3.31
C GLU A 43 24.55 -47.26 -4.07
N ASP A 44 24.93 -47.32 -5.35
CA ASP A 44 24.91 -46.15 -6.22
C ASP A 44 23.47 -45.66 -6.49
N GLU A 45 23.28 -44.34 -6.45
CA GLU A 45 21.97 -43.69 -6.61
C GLU A 45 21.28 -44.10 -7.93
N SER A 46 22.05 -44.28 -9.01
CA SER A 46 21.51 -44.67 -10.31
C SER A 46 20.94 -46.10 -10.31
N ILE A 47 21.58 -47.01 -9.58
CA ILE A 47 21.18 -48.41 -9.45
C ILE A 47 19.95 -48.52 -8.53
N ILE A 48 20.00 -47.85 -7.38
CA ILE A 48 18.92 -47.96 -6.40
C ILE A 48 17.63 -47.30 -6.90
N LYS A 49 17.73 -46.22 -7.70
CA LYS A 49 16.58 -45.56 -8.32
C LYS A 49 15.81 -46.47 -9.28
N ASP A 50 16.51 -47.30 -10.04
CA ASP A 50 15.89 -48.28 -10.93
C ASP A 50 15.26 -49.45 -10.14
N VAL A 51 15.84 -49.82 -8.99
CA VAL A 51 15.32 -50.87 -8.09
C VAL A 51 14.04 -50.43 -7.37
N VAL A 52 14.03 -49.25 -6.73
CA VAL A 52 12.89 -48.81 -5.89
C VAL A 52 11.85 -47.99 -6.65
N GLY A 53 12.20 -47.44 -7.82
CA GLY A 53 11.29 -46.78 -8.75
C GLY A 53 10.44 -45.69 -8.10
N LYS A 54 9.11 -45.84 -8.09
CA LYS A 54 8.18 -44.84 -7.51
C LYS A 54 8.32 -44.67 -5.98
N ALA A 55 9.07 -45.53 -5.28
CA ALA A 55 9.39 -45.40 -3.86
C ALA A 55 10.73 -44.69 -3.60
N PHE A 56 11.41 -44.19 -4.64
CA PHE A 56 12.72 -43.56 -4.52
C PHE A 56 12.74 -42.33 -3.60
N SER A 57 11.67 -41.52 -3.59
CA SER A 57 11.57 -40.37 -2.69
C SER A 57 11.34 -40.74 -1.22
N GLU A 58 10.85 -41.95 -0.94
CA GLU A 58 10.79 -42.52 0.42
C GLU A 58 12.18 -43.01 0.84
N PHE A 59 12.87 -43.69 -0.08
CA PHE A 59 14.24 -44.20 0.13
C PHE A 59 15.25 -43.08 0.41
N THR A 60 15.27 -42.00 -0.40
CA THR A 60 16.21 -40.89 -0.19
C THR A 60 15.99 -40.18 1.14
N LYS A 61 14.74 -40.01 1.57
CA LYS A 61 14.42 -39.44 2.89
C LYS A 61 14.96 -40.28 4.05
N LEU A 62 14.99 -41.61 3.89
CA LEU A 62 15.54 -42.52 4.90
C LEU A 62 17.08 -42.49 4.89
N ALA A 63 17.70 -42.42 3.70
CA ALA A 63 19.15 -42.30 3.55
C ALA A 63 19.67 -40.95 4.12
N ASP A 64 19.05 -39.84 3.73
CA ASP A 64 19.37 -38.49 4.24
C ASP A 64 19.20 -38.44 5.77
N ALA A 65 18.11 -39.02 6.30
CA ALA A 65 17.92 -39.10 7.74
C ALA A 65 18.98 -39.97 8.42
N TYR A 66 19.42 -41.08 7.81
CA TYR A 66 20.43 -41.96 8.39
C TYR A 66 21.81 -41.28 8.48
N PHE A 67 22.25 -40.60 7.43
CA PHE A 67 23.57 -39.97 7.37
C PHE A 67 23.63 -38.59 8.04
N ASP A 68 22.58 -37.76 7.90
CA ASP A 68 22.60 -36.37 8.34
C ASP A 68 21.90 -36.14 9.70
N ASP A 69 20.87 -36.93 10.05
CA ASP A 69 20.07 -36.75 11.28
C ASP A 69 19.63 -38.07 11.94
N PRO A 70 20.52 -38.72 12.72
CA PRO A 70 20.26 -40.01 13.35
C PRO A 70 19.04 -40.04 14.28
N MET A 71 18.64 -38.89 14.85
CA MET A 71 17.43 -38.78 15.69
C MET A 71 16.16 -38.94 14.85
N ARG A 72 16.11 -38.30 13.68
CA ARG A 72 15.00 -38.39 12.75
C ARG A 72 14.87 -39.79 12.16
N PHE A 73 16.00 -40.45 11.85
CA PHE A 73 16.00 -41.84 11.38
C PHE A 73 15.43 -42.81 12.43
N VAL A 74 15.92 -42.75 13.68
CA VAL A 74 15.40 -43.59 14.78
C VAL A 74 13.91 -43.35 15.02
N SER A 75 13.45 -42.10 14.93
CA SER A 75 12.03 -41.75 15.08
C SER A 75 11.14 -42.37 14.00
N LEU A 76 11.56 -42.29 12.72
CA LEU A 76 10.83 -42.89 11.59
C LEU A 76 10.73 -44.42 11.71
N MET A 77 11.82 -45.05 12.15
CA MET A 77 11.93 -46.50 12.25
C MET A 77 11.26 -47.10 13.50
N SER A 78 10.96 -46.28 14.52
CA SER A 78 10.37 -46.74 15.80
C SER A 78 8.85 -46.55 15.91
N GLN A 79 8.14 -46.14 14.85
CA GLN A 79 6.68 -46.02 14.88
C GLN A 79 6.00 -47.41 14.79
N GLU A 80 4.93 -47.65 15.55
CA GLU A 80 4.20 -48.93 15.50
C GLU A 80 3.39 -49.10 14.19
N ARG A 81 3.47 -50.29 13.58
CA ARG A 81 2.68 -50.67 12.38
C ARG A 81 1.18 -50.60 12.68
N GLN A 82 0.43 -49.74 11.98
CA GLN A 82 -1.03 -49.83 11.92
C GLN A 82 -1.44 -51.14 11.21
N LYS A 83 -2.21 -51.99 11.88
CA LYS A 83 -2.71 -53.26 11.34
C LYS A 83 -3.63 -53.03 10.11
N PRO A 84 -3.58 -53.89 9.08
CA PRO A 84 -4.54 -53.85 7.98
C PRO A 84 -5.94 -54.26 8.47
N VAL A 85 -6.96 -53.51 8.08
CA VAL A 85 -8.36 -53.93 8.22
C VAL A 85 -8.61 -55.05 7.20
N GLU A 86 -8.89 -56.25 7.68
CA GLU A 86 -9.37 -57.37 6.86
C GLU A 86 -10.76 -57.06 6.31
N HIS A 87 -10.89 -57.00 4.98
CA HIS A 87 -12.20 -57.11 4.33
C HIS A 87 -12.48 -58.58 4.02
N SER A 88 -13.43 -59.17 4.77
CA SER A 88 -13.98 -60.49 4.49
C SER A 88 -14.70 -60.50 3.14
N ILE A 89 -14.29 -61.42 2.26
CA ILE A 89 -15.03 -61.76 1.04
C ILE A 89 -16.31 -62.51 1.45
N GLN A 90 -17.48 -61.94 1.19
CA GLN A 90 -18.73 -62.70 1.12
C GLN A 90 -19.17 -62.84 -0.34
N SER A 91 -19.42 -64.09 -0.70
CA SER A 91 -19.92 -64.60 -1.97
C SER A 91 -21.35 -64.14 -2.29
N ALA A 92 -21.65 -64.10 -3.59
CA ALA A 92 -22.96 -63.79 -4.17
C ALA A 92 -24.13 -64.64 -3.64
N PRO A 93 -25.36 -64.12 -3.75
CA PRO A 93 -26.38 -64.90 -4.46
C PRO A 93 -27.20 -64.13 -5.51
N GLU A 94 -27.40 -64.86 -6.59
CA GLU A 94 -28.46 -64.95 -7.61
C GLU A 94 -29.60 -63.93 -7.78
N LYS A 95 -29.86 -63.72 -9.08
CA LYS A 95 -31.05 -63.12 -9.70
C LYS A 95 -32.36 -63.77 -9.23
N THR A 96 -33.38 -62.94 -8.98
CA THR A 96 -34.77 -63.27 -9.36
C THR A 96 -35.53 -62.02 -9.81
N ASN A 97 -36.07 -62.10 -11.02
CA ASN A 97 -37.14 -61.22 -11.51
C ASN A 97 -38.45 -61.57 -10.79
N LYS A 98 -39.30 -60.57 -10.49
CA LYS A 98 -40.77 -60.65 -10.67
C LYS A 98 -41.48 -59.32 -10.37
N THR A 99 -42.05 -58.76 -11.44
CA THR A 99 -43.40 -58.20 -11.63
C THR A 99 -44.03 -57.21 -10.63
N ALA A 100 -44.44 -56.09 -11.23
CA ALA A 100 -45.22 -54.97 -10.70
C ALA A 100 -46.66 -55.30 -10.27
N PRO A 101 -47.32 -54.35 -9.57
CA PRO A 101 -48.71 -54.01 -9.83
C PRO A 101 -48.86 -52.60 -10.40
N LYS A 102 -49.91 -52.45 -11.21
CA LYS A 102 -50.27 -51.28 -12.02
C LYS A 102 -50.95 -50.16 -11.22
N ARG A 103 -50.63 -48.94 -11.66
CA ARG A 103 -51.37 -47.66 -11.71
C ARG A 103 -52.68 -47.49 -10.92
N VAL A 104 -52.73 -46.35 -10.23
CA VAL A 104 -53.92 -45.47 -10.22
C VAL A 104 -53.48 -44.09 -10.74
N ASP A 105 -54.11 -43.66 -11.83
CA ASP A 105 -53.94 -42.34 -12.45
C ASP A 105 -54.56 -41.23 -11.60
N ARG A 106 -53.85 -40.10 -11.45
CA ARG A 106 -54.45 -38.74 -11.53
C ARG A 106 -53.36 -37.67 -11.75
N LYS A 107 -53.64 -36.79 -12.72
CA LYS A 107 -52.78 -35.75 -13.30
C LYS A 107 -52.49 -34.58 -12.33
N SER A 108 -51.26 -34.06 -12.36
CA SER A 108 -50.99 -32.61 -12.48
C SER A 108 -49.56 -32.41 -12.99
N TRP A 109 -49.34 -31.37 -13.79
CA TRP A 109 -48.00 -30.95 -14.22
C TRP A 109 -47.25 -30.39 -13.01
N ASP A 110 -46.20 -31.08 -12.55
CA ASP A 110 -45.29 -30.56 -11.53
C ASP A 110 -43.82 -30.69 -12.00
N CYS A 111 -43.08 -29.60 -11.81
CA CYS A 111 -41.64 -29.51 -12.00
C CYS A 111 -40.95 -30.62 -11.19
N ARG A 112 -40.11 -31.44 -11.84
CA ARG A 112 -39.30 -32.46 -11.17
C ARG A 112 -38.29 -31.79 -10.23
N TYR A 113 -38.62 -31.66 -8.95
CA TYR A 113 -37.60 -31.50 -7.90
C TYR A 113 -36.90 -32.85 -7.73
N ASN A 114 -35.59 -32.90 -7.99
CA ASN A 114 -34.77 -34.01 -7.50
C ASN A 114 -34.72 -33.86 -5.97
N TYR A 115 -35.21 -34.85 -5.23
CA TYR A 115 -35.06 -34.86 -3.77
C TYR A 115 -33.57 -34.95 -3.42
N VAL A 116 -33.03 -33.89 -2.82
CA VAL A 116 -31.66 -33.83 -2.30
C VAL A 116 -31.75 -33.70 -0.78
N HIS A 117 -30.98 -34.53 -0.07
CA HIS A 117 -30.96 -34.55 1.39
C HIS A 117 -29.66 -33.93 1.90
N GLU A 118 -29.69 -33.27 3.06
CA GLU A 118 -28.52 -32.59 3.64
C GLU A 118 -27.34 -33.55 3.90
N SER A 119 -27.63 -34.84 4.12
CA SER A 119 -26.63 -35.91 4.23
C SER A 119 -25.74 -36.08 2.99
N SER A 120 -26.11 -35.48 1.85
CA SER A 120 -25.26 -35.37 0.66
C SER A 120 -23.98 -34.55 0.90
N LEU A 121 -23.90 -33.78 1.99
CA LEU A 121 -22.74 -33.00 2.41
C LEU A 121 -21.93 -33.67 3.55
N SER A 122 -22.25 -34.88 3.98
CA SER A 122 -21.55 -35.59 5.09
C SER A 122 -20.14 -36.11 4.75
N THR A 123 -19.48 -35.53 3.73
CA THR A 123 -18.07 -35.81 3.41
C THR A 123 -17.20 -34.73 4.03
N PRO A 124 -15.89 -34.97 4.28
CA PRO A 124 -14.99 -33.94 4.81
C PRO A 124 -15.02 -32.63 4.01
N HIS A 125 -15.12 -32.72 2.68
CA HIS A 125 -15.25 -31.56 1.80
C HIS A 125 -16.64 -30.90 1.90
N GLY A 126 -17.71 -31.67 2.04
CA GLY A 126 -19.06 -31.13 2.20
C GLY A 126 -19.27 -30.42 3.55
N GLU A 127 -18.69 -30.95 4.64
CA GLU A 127 -18.70 -30.31 5.96
C GLU A 127 -17.90 -29.01 5.96
N PHE A 128 -16.73 -28.99 5.30
CA PHE A 128 -15.94 -27.78 5.09
C PHE A 128 -16.73 -26.70 4.34
N LEU A 129 -17.43 -27.06 3.26
CA LEU A 129 -18.29 -26.13 2.51
C LEU A 129 -19.45 -25.62 3.38
N LYS A 130 -20.07 -26.49 4.19
CA LYS A 130 -21.18 -26.10 5.08
C LYS A 130 -20.74 -25.09 6.14
N SER A 131 -19.56 -25.29 6.74
CA SER A 131 -18.99 -24.33 7.69
C SER A 131 -18.75 -22.96 7.04
N ASN A 132 -18.16 -22.93 5.84
CA ASN A 132 -17.89 -21.68 5.12
C ASN A 132 -19.14 -20.99 4.55
N GLN A 133 -20.23 -21.71 4.32
CA GLN A 133 -21.49 -21.11 3.87
C GLN A 133 -22.07 -20.13 4.90
N GLN A 134 -21.96 -20.42 6.20
CA GLN A 134 -22.42 -19.50 7.24
C GLN A 134 -21.60 -18.20 7.24
N LYS A 135 -20.28 -18.33 7.08
CA LYS A 135 -19.36 -17.20 6.91
C LYS A 135 -19.71 -16.39 5.66
N ALA A 136 -19.95 -17.04 4.51
CA ALA A 136 -20.30 -16.37 3.25
C ALA A 136 -21.61 -15.57 3.36
N LYS A 137 -22.63 -16.15 4.01
CA LYS A 137 -23.88 -15.46 4.29
C LYS A 137 -23.66 -14.19 5.11
N ALA A 138 -22.91 -14.29 6.22
CA ALA A 138 -22.62 -13.15 7.08
C ALA A 138 -21.85 -12.04 6.33
N VAL A 139 -20.84 -12.40 5.54
CA VAL A 139 -20.07 -11.42 4.75
C VAL A 139 -20.96 -10.69 3.74
N PHE A 140 -21.85 -11.39 3.01
CA PHE A 140 -22.74 -10.71 2.07
C PHE A 140 -23.79 -9.84 2.75
N ASP A 141 -24.34 -10.29 3.88
CA ASP A 141 -25.30 -9.48 4.64
C ASP A 141 -24.65 -8.15 5.08
N ASP A 142 -23.37 -8.18 5.50
CA ASP A 142 -22.60 -7.00 5.92
C ASP A 142 -22.13 -6.12 4.74
N LEU A 143 -21.88 -6.69 3.57
CA LEU A 143 -21.58 -5.92 2.36
C LEU A 143 -22.82 -5.20 1.81
N CYS A 144 -23.97 -5.89 1.75
CA CYS A 144 -25.25 -5.32 1.27
C CYS A 144 -25.74 -4.18 2.16
N ASP A 145 -25.22 -4.13 3.38
CA ASP A 145 -25.48 -3.08 4.34
C ASP A 145 -24.68 -1.80 4.12
N ARG A 146 -23.44 -1.94 3.68
CA ARG A 146 -22.48 -0.83 3.53
C ARG A 146 -22.56 -0.18 2.16
N TYR A 147 -22.87 -0.98 1.14
CA TYR A 147 -22.84 -0.56 -0.26
C TYR A 147 -24.22 -0.64 -0.92
N ASP A 148 -24.56 0.36 -1.74
CA ASP A 148 -25.80 0.36 -2.54
C ASP A 148 -25.82 -0.81 -3.54
N THR A 149 -24.64 -1.22 -4.01
CA THR A 149 -24.46 -2.38 -4.88
C THR A 149 -23.30 -3.23 -4.41
N VAL A 150 -23.55 -4.53 -4.36
CA VAL A 150 -22.56 -5.52 -3.94
C VAL A 150 -22.21 -6.42 -5.10
N LEU A 151 -20.91 -6.57 -5.33
CA LEU A 151 -20.33 -7.54 -6.23
C LEU A 151 -19.71 -8.68 -5.42
N VAL A 152 -19.68 -9.89 -6.00
CA VAL A 152 -19.25 -11.09 -5.26
C VAL A 152 -17.77 -11.00 -4.88
N HIS A 153 -16.93 -10.41 -5.74
CA HIS A 153 -15.49 -10.28 -5.48
C HIS A 153 -15.16 -9.46 -4.22
N GLN A 154 -16.06 -8.59 -3.76
CA GLN A 154 -15.86 -7.82 -2.53
C GLN A 154 -15.82 -8.74 -1.29
N ALA A 155 -16.35 -9.96 -1.39
CA ALA A 155 -16.24 -10.97 -0.34
C ALA A 155 -14.89 -11.71 -0.35
N PHE A 156 -14.14 -11.72 -1.46
CA PHE A 156 -12.90 -12.51 -1.59
C PHE A 156 -11.85 -12.23 -0.51
N PRO A 157 -11.62 -10.97 -0.06
CA PRO A 157 -10.66 -10.71 1.02
C PRO A 157 -10.95 -11.50 2.30
N ALA A 158 -12.23 -11.74 2.63
CA ALA A 158 -12.63 -12.52 3.80
C ALA A 158 -12.31 -14.02 3.67
N PHE A 159 -11.99 -14.50 2.46
CA PHE A 159 -11.67 -15.89 2.14
C PHE A 159 -10.25 -16.03 1.55
N SER A 160 -9.35 -15.06 1.76
CA SER A 160 -8.03 -15.01 1.11
C SER A 160 -7.20 -16.29 1.27
N VAL A 161 -7.36 -17.01 2.39
CA VAL A 161 -6.65 -18.26 2.68
C VAL A 161 -7.43 -19.49 2.20
N GLU A 162 -8.75 -19.46 2.34
CA GLU A 162 -9.65 -20.60 2.12
C GLU A 162 -10.20 -20.69 0.67
N LEU A 163 -10.03 -19.66 -0.16
CA LEU A 163 -10.66 -19.59 -1.50
C LEU A 163 -10.26 -20.76 -2.41
N GLU A 164 -8.97 -21.12 -2.43
CA GLU A 164 -8.46 -22.28 -3.17
C GLU A 164 -9.08 -23.59 -2.66
N ASP A 165 -9.20 -23.74 -1.33
CA ASP A 165 -9.73 -24.94 -0.69
C ASP A 165 -11.25 -25.08 -0.92
N ILE A 166 -11.97 -23.95 -0.96
CA ILE A 166 -13.40 -23.89 -1.34
C ILE A 166 -13.55 -24.37 -2.78
N ARG A 167 -12.72 -23.87 -3.71
CA ARG A 167 -12.73 -24.28 -5.11
C ARG A 167 -12.45 -25.77 -5.25
N GLU A 168 -11.39 -26.27 -4.61
CA GLU A 168 -11.02 -27.69 -4.66
C GLU A 168 -12.13 -28.59 -4.08
N SER A 169 -12.78 -28.15 -3.00
CA SER A 169 -13.88 -28.87 -2.37
C SER A 169 -15.12 -28.96 -3.26
N PHE A 170 -15.48 -27.88 -3.97
CA PHE A 170 -16.53 -27.94 -4.99
C PHE A 170 -16.15 -28.85 -6.16
N LEU A 171 -14.91 -28.81 -6.65
CA LEU A 171 -14.44 -29.71 -7.71
C LEU A 171 -14.52 -31.18 -7.28
N LYS A 172 -14.16 -31.50 -6.03
CA LYS A 172 -14.32 -32.83 -5.43
C LYS A 172 -15.79 -33.22 -5.26
N LEU A 173 -16.68 -32.28 -4.97
CA LEU A 173 -18.12 -32.52 -4.93
C LEU A 173 -18.66 -32.86 -6.33
N PHE A 174 -18.27 -32.11 -7.37
CA PHE A 174 -18.63 -32.41 -8.76
C PHE A 174 -18.08 -33.77 -9.22
N SER A 175 -16.86 -34.15 -8.81
CA SER A 175 -16.28 -35.45 -9.17
C SER A 175 -16.98 -36.61 -8.47
N GLY A 176 -17.39 -36.45 -7.21
CA GLY A 176 -18.20 -37.43 -6.47
C GLY A 176 -19.56 -37.71 -7.11
N TYR A 177 -20.12 -36.72 -7.81
CA TYR A 177 -21.40 -36.83 -8.54
C TYR A 177 -21.22 -36.81 -10.07
N LYS A 178 -20.09 -37.31 -10.59
CA LYS A 178 -19.76 -37.27 -12.04
C LYS A 178 -20.87 -37.80 -12.95
N ALA A 179 -21.59 -38.85 -12.53
CA ALA A 179 -22.70 -39.43 -13.29
C ALA A 179 -23.99 -38.58 -13.26
N HIS A 180 -24.15 -37.71 -12.26
CA HIS A 180 -25.34 -36.86 -12.07
C HIS A 180 -24.96 -35.45 -11.57
N PRO A 181 -24.23 -34.64 -12.36
CA PRO A 181 -23.70 -33.36 -11.89
C PRO A 181 -24.80 -32.35 -11.54
N GLY A 182 -26.00 -32.49 -12.13
CA GLY A 182 -27.17 -31.67 -11.79
C GLY A 182 -27.56 -31.74 -10.31
N LYS A 183 -27.29 -32.87 -9.62
CA LYS A 183 -27.53 -32.99 -8.18
C LYS A 183 -26.65 -32.04 -7.37
N VAL A 184 -25.43 -31.73 -7.84
CA VAL A 184 -24.53 -30.78 -7.16
C VAL A 184 -25.04 -29.35 -7.28
N LEU A 185 -25.72 -29.03 -8.39
CA LEU A 185 -26.39 -27.74 -8.55
C LEU A 185 -27.60 -27.62 -7.62
N ASP A 186 -28.38 -28.70 -7.47
CA ASP A 186 -29.48 -28.78 -6.51
C ASP A 186 -28.98 -28.63 -5.06
N ILE A 187 -27.90 -29.33 -4.69
CA ILE A 187 -27.24 -29.20 -3.37
C ILE A 187 -26.78 -27.76 -3.14
N SER A 188 -26.09 -27.18 -4.13
CA SER A 188 -25.52 -25.84 -4.02
C SER A 188 -26.60 -24.77 -3.85
N GLU A 189 -27.69 -24.85 -4.60
CA GLU A 189 -28.80 -23.89 -4.51
C GLU A 189 -29.53 -23.97 -3.17
N GLN A 190 -29.74 -25.19 -2.64
CA GLN A 190 -30.52 -25.40 -1.43
C GLN A 190 -29.71 -25.19 -0.15
N PHE A 191 -28.45 -25.63 -0.10
CA PHE A 191 -27.66 -25.70 1.12
C PHE A 191 -26.43 -24.78 1.12
N LEU A 192 -25.88 -24.41 -0.04
CA LEU A 192 -24.66 -23.60 -0.16
C LEU A 192 -24.83 -22.36 -1.07
N PRO A 193 -25.96 -21.62 -1.01
CA PRO A 193 -26.30 -20.63 -2.03
C PRO A 193 -25.30 -19.47 -2.14
N ASP A 194 -24.75 -19.00 -1.01
CA ASP A 194 -23.84 -17.84 -0.99
C ASP A 194 -22.42 -18.25 -1.36
N LEU A 195 -21.96 -19.39 -0.84
CA LEU A 195 -20.64 -19.94 -1.16
C LEU A 195 -20.58 -20.38 -2.63
N PHE A 196 -21.70 -20.81 -3.20
CA PHE A 196 -21.81 -21.10 -4.63
C PHE A 196 -21.64 -19.85 -5.50
N LEU A 197 -22.14 -18.68 -5.07
CA LEU A 197 -21.87 -17.41 -5.76
C LEU A 197 -20.36 -17.12 -5.78
N ILE A 198 -19.69 -17.26 -4.63
CA ILE A 198 -18.24 -17.06 -4.50
C ILE A 198 -17.48 -18.01 -5.42
N PHE A 199 -17.83 -19.30 -5.42
CA PHE A 199 -17.20 -20.32 -6.26
C PHE A 199 -17.31 -20.01 -7.75
N VAL A 200 -18.52 -19.70 -8.24
CA VAL A 200 -18.73 -19.42 -9.67
C VAL A 200 -18.01 -18.14 -10.10
N ALA A 201 -18.03 -17.09 -9.26
CA ALA A 201 -17.33 -15.84 -9.54
C ALA A 201 -15.81 -15.99 -9.53
N ASP A 202 -15.26 -16.75 -8.56
CA ASP A 202 -13.83 -17.03 -8.49
C ASP A 202 -13.35 -17.86 -9.69
N LEU A 203 -14.08 -18.92 -10.05
CA LEU A 203 -13.81 -19.70 -11.25
C LEU A 203 -13.93 -18.84 -12.52
N ALA A 204 -14.85 -17.86 -12.53
CA ALA A 204 -15.07 -16.97 -13.65
C ALA A 204 -13.85 -16.09 -13.95
N ARG A 205 -13.30 -15.50 -12.90
CA ARG A 205 -12.07 -14.72 -12.95
C ARG A 205 -10.88 -15.54 -13.41
N ASP A 206 -10.75 -16.79 -12.95
CA ASP A 206 -9.59 -17.65 -13.19
C ASP A 206 -9.59 -18.33 -14.57
N SER A 207 -10.77 -18.70 -15.07
CA SER A 207 -10.89 -19.47 -16.32
C SER A 207 -11.03 -18.60 -17.58
N PHE A 208 -11.17 -17.28 -17.44
CA PHE A 208 -11.30 -16.42 -18.60
C PHE A 208 -9.95 -16.19 -19.28
N ALA A 209 -9.83 -16.69 -20.50
CA ALA A 209 -8.70 -16.46 -21.40
C ALA A 209 -9.17 -16.50 -22.85
N ASP A 210 -8.55 -15.71 -23.72
CA ASP A 210 -8.80 -15.67 -25.18
C ASP A 210 -10.29 -15.39 -25.52
N ASP A 211 -10.91 -14.47 -24.77
CA ASP A 211 -12.35 -14.15 -24.87
C ASP A 211 -13.30 -15.35 -24.68
N ASN A 212 -12.84 -16.43 -24.04
CA ASN A 212 -13.61 -17.67 -23.86
C ASN A 212 -13.72 -18.10 -22.39
N LEU A 213 -14.81 -17.69 -21.72
CA LEU A 213 -15.10 -18.14 -20.36
C LEU A 213 -15.62 -19.58 -20.32
N TRP A 214 -16.74 -19.82 -21.00
CA TRP A 214 -17.54 -21.04 -20.81
C TRP A 214 -16.89 -22.29 -21.38
N GLY A 215 -16.08 -22.15 -22.44
CA GLY A 215 -15.28 -23.25 -22.98
C GLY A 215 -14.18 -23.67 -22.00
N ASN A 216 -13.53 -22.72 -21.33
CA ASN A 216 -12.51 -23.01 -20.32
C ASN A 216 -13.14 -23.56 -19.03
N PHE A 217 -14.31 -23.07 -18.62
CA PHE A 217 -15.11 -23.70 -17.55
C PHE A 217 -15.36 -25.18 -17.81
N SER A 218 -15.66 -25.54 -19.06
CA SER A 218 -15.95 -26.92 -19.44
C SER A 218 -14.72 -27.82 -19.43
N LYS A 219 -13.50 -27.25 -19.46
CA LYS A 219 -12.25 -27.99 -19.26
C LYS A 219 -12.03 -28.32 -17.78
N THR A 220 -12.34 -27.37 -16.89
CA THR A 220 -12.17 -27.52 -15.44
C THR A 220 -13.28 -28.33 -14.79
N LEU A 221 -14.52 -28.09 -15.22
CA LEU A 221 -15.73 -28.83 -14.86
C LEU A 221 -16.24 -29.52 -16.12
N PRO A 222 -15.97 -30.82 -16.35
CA PRO A 222 -16.40 -31.55 -17.54
C PRO A 222 -17.92 -31.79 -17.54
N LEU A 223 -18.69 -30.71 -17.63
CA LEU A 223 -20.15 -30.68 -17.65
C LEU A 223 -20.65 -30.78 -19.08
N SER A 224 -21.79 -31.43 -19.27
CA SER A 224 -22.50 -31.33 -20.54
C SER A 224 -23.07 -29.92 -20.74
N GLN A 225 -23.28 -29.51 -22.00
CA GLN A 225 -23.79 -28.18 -22.33
C GLN A 225 -25.13 -27.85 -21.65
N ASN A 226 -25.99 -28.87 -21.45
CA ASN A 226 -27.26 -28.71 -20.76
C ASN A 226 -27.07 -28.33 -19.28
N ILE A 227 -26.17 -29.02 -18.58
CA ILE A 227 -25.90 -28.77 -17.17
C ILE A 227 -25.16 -27.44 -16.98
N LEU A 228 -24.29 -27.08 -17.92
CA LEU A 228 -23.62 -25.77 -17.92
C LEU A 228 -24.63 -24.62 -18.06
N ASN A 229 -25.69 -24.79 -18.86
CA ASN A 229 -26.77 -23.81 -18.96
C ASN A 229 -27.60 -23.72 -17.67
N ASP A 230 -27.82 -24.84 -16.98
CA ASP A 230 -28.49 -24.85 -15.68
C ASP A 230 -27.65 -24.13 -14.60
N LEU A 231 -26.33 -24.34 -14.60
CA LEU A 231 -25.40 -23.63 -13.73
C LEU A 231 -25.50 -22.10 -13.92
N LYS A 232 -25.45 -21.64 -15.18
CA LYS A 232 -25.59 -20.21 -15.53
C LYS A 232 -26.90 -19.61 -15.01
N ARG A 233 -28.01 -20.32 -15.20
CA ARG A 233 -29.34 -19.90 -14.76
C ARG A 233 -29.43 -19.80 -13.24
N ARG A 234 -28.91 -20.79 -12.52
CA ARG A 234 -28.91 -20.80 -11.04
C ARG A 234 -28.03 -19.70 -10.46
N PHE A 235 -26.85 -19.48 -11.02
CA PHE A 235 -25.97 -18.39 -10.59
C PHE A 235 -26.68 -17.03 -10.69
N VAL A 236 -27.26 -16.72 -11.86
CA VAL A 236 -28.04 -15.49 -12.04
C VAL A 236 -29.27 -15.43 -11.14
N TYR A 237 -29.98 -16.54 -10.97
CA TYR A 237 -31.13 -16.62 -10.09
C TYR A 237 -30.76 -16.26 -8.64
N LEU A 238 -29.65 -16.79 -8.13
CA LEU A 238 -29.16 -16.51 -6.78
C LEU A 238 -28.69 -15.05 -6.62
N LEU A 239 -28.00 -14.49 -7.61
CA LEU A 239 -27.66 -13.05 -7.64
C LEU A 239 -28.93 -12.19 -7.58
N LYS A 240 -29.93 -12.51 -8.41
CA LYS A 240 -31.21 -11.80 -8.44
C LYS A 240 -31.94 -11.91 -7.10
N LYS A 241 -31.94 -13.09 -6.47
CA LYS A 241 -32.54 -13.33 -5.15
C LYS A 241 -31.89 -12.48 -4.06
N ARG A 242 -30.59 -12.21 -4.18
CA ARG A 242 -29.82 -11.32 -3.30
C ARG A 242 -29.93 -9.83 -3.65
N GLY A 243 -30.59 -9.46 -4.74
CA GLY A 243 -30.68 -8.07 -5.21
C GLY A 243 -29.38 -7.53 -5.82
N MET A 244 -28.46 -8.40 -6.20
CA MET A 244 -27.17 -8.01 -6.79
C MET A 244 -27.33 -7.57 -8.27
N PRO A 245 -26.50 -6.64 -8.76
CA PRO A 245 -26.61 -6.08 -10.10
C PRO A 245 -26.40 -7.14 -11.19
N LEU A 246 -27.10 -7.00 -12.32
CA LEU A 246 -27.03 -7.92 -13.47
C LEU A 246 -26.86 -7.10 -14.74
N TYR A 247 -26.19 -7.66 -15.76
CA TYR A 247 -26.10 -7.00 -17.06
C TYR A 247 -27.46 -6.92 -17.79
N ALA A 248 -27.61 -5.99 -18.73
CA ALA A 248 -28.80 -5.92 -19.57
C ALA A 248 -28.97 -7.17 -20.45
N GLN A 249 -30.21 -7.63 -20.64
CA GLN A 249 -30.53 -8.87 -21.37
C GLN A 249 -30.40 -8.79 -22.91
N GLY A 250 -29.96 -7.65 -23.47
CA GLY A 250 -29.96 -7.37 -24.92
C GLY A 250 -29.25 -8.40 -25.81
N GLU A 251 -28.38 -9.25 -25.25
CA GLU A 251 -27.81 -10.44 -25.89
C GLU A 251 -27.69 -11.58 -24.85
N ALA A 252 -28.63 -12.53 -24.83
CA ALA A 252 -28.73 -13.54 -23.76
C ALA A 252 -27.46 -14.41 -23.54
N ALA A 253 -26.66 -14.66 -24.58
CA ALA A 253 -25.39 -15.38 -24.46
C ALA A 253 -24.31 -14.53 -23.76
N ALA A 254 -24.31 -13.22 -24.02
CA ALA A 254 -23.38 -12.26 -23.42
C ALA A 254 -23.79 -11.87 -22.00
N TYR A 255 -25.08 -11.93 -21.69
CA TYR A 255 -25.66 -11.64 -20.37
C TYR A 255 -25.03 -12.48 -19.25
N TYR A 256 -25.07 -13.81 -19.34
CA TYR A 256 -24.47 -14.69 -18.33
C TYR A 256 -22.96 -14.51 -18.23
N PHE A 257 -22.31 -14.34 -19.39
CA PHE A 257 -20.87 -14.18 -19.51
C PHE A 257 -20.35 -12.92 -18.79
N TYR A 258 -20.90 -11.75 -19.13
CA TYR A 258 -20.49 -10.48 -18.52
C TYR A 258 -20.88 -10.40 -17.03
N THR A 259 -22.03 -10.97 -16.65
CA THR A 259 -22.45 -11.01 -15.24
C THR A 259 -21.46 -11.79 -14.39
N ALA A 260 -21.04 -12.99 -14.82
CA ALA A 260 -20.06 -13.79 -14.09
C ALA A 260 -18.71 -13.07 -13.95
N LEU A 261 -18.22 -12.42 -15.01
CA LEU A 261 -16.95 -11.68 -14.98
C LEU A 261 -16.98 -10.45 -14.09
N LEU A 262 -18.08 -9.68 -14.09
CA LEU A 262 -18.25 -8.52 -13.22
C LEU A 262 -18.26 -8.94 -11.75
N HIS A 263 -19.01 -9.98 -11.41
CA HIS A 263 -19.03 -10.50 -10.05
C HIS A 263 -17.69 -11.13 -9.63
N GLY A 264 -16.89 -11.62 -10.58
CA GLY A 264 -15.50 -12.05 -10.35
C GLY A 264 -14.50 -10.91 -10.15
N GLY A 265 -14.88 -9.64 -10.36
CA GLY A 265 -13.98 -8.50 -10.26
C GLY A 265 -13.03 -8.37 -11.46
N LEU A 266 -13.49 -8.81 -12.64
CA LEU A 266 -12.73 -8.94 -13.89
C LEU A 266 -11.61 -9.99 -13.85
N SER A 267 -11.25 -10.49 -15.02
CA SER A 267 -10.19 -11.49 -15.18
C SER A 267 -8.79 -10.84 -15.17
N GLY A 268 -7.75 -11.65 -14.97
CA GLY A 268 -6.36 -11.18 -15.12
C GLY A 268 -6.08 -10.60 -16.51
N GLU A 269 -6.60 -11.25 -17.56
CA GLU A 269 -6.43 -10.78 -18.94
C GLU A 269 -7.09 -9.40 -19.19
N SER A 270 -8.25 -9.14 -18.57
CA SER A 270 -8.93 -7.85 -18.60
C SER A 270 -8.14 -6.78 -17.86
N TRP A 271 -7.62 -7.12 -16.68
CA TRP A 271 -6.79 -6.22 -15.88
C TRP A 271 -5.48 -5.86 -16.58
N GLU A 272 -4.83 -6.82 -17.26
CA GLU A 272 -3.59 -6.54 -17.99
C GLU A 272 -3.78 -5.44 -19.06
N ASP A 273 -4.89 -5.46 -19.82
CA ASP A 273 -5.23 -4.42 -20.79
C ASP A 273 -5.50 -3.08 -20.10
N LEU A 274 -6.32 -3.07 -19.05
CA LEU A 274 -6.65 -1.88 -18.27
C LEU A 274 -5.39 -1.23 -17.64
N TRP A 275 -4.49 -2.02 -17.06
CA TRP A 275 -3.26 -1.51 -16.48
C TRP A 275 -2.34 -0.92 -17.54
N LYS A 276 -2.14 -1.62 -18.67
CA LYS A 276 -1.21 -1.20 -19.72
C LYS A 276 -1.69 0.03 -20.48
N CYS A 277 -2.96 0.03 -20.90
CA CYS A 277 -3.51 0.99 -21.85
C CYS A 277 -4.19 2.17 -21.17
N SER A 278 -4.68 1.99 -19.94
CA SER A 278 -5.61 2.94 -19.33
C SER A 278 -5.12 3.53 -18.00
N LEU A 279 -5.03 2.70 -16.95
CA LEU A 279 -4.86 3.16 -15.58
C LEU A 279 -3.44 3.62 -15.24
N MET A 280 -2.39 2.90 -15.67
CA MET A 280 -1.01 3.34 -15.45
C MET A 280 -0.65 4.62 -16.23
N PRO A 281 -1.04 4.77 -17.51
CA PRO A 281 -0.88 6.05 -18.21
C PRO A 281 -1.60 7.20 -17.51
N LEU A 282 -2.83 6.99 -17.05
CA LEU A 282 -3.60 8.00 -16.32
C LEU A 282 -2.94 8.38 -14.98
N ALA A 283 -2.47 7.39 -14.21
CA ALA A 283 -1.71 7.59 -12.96
C ALA A 283 -0.43 8.42 -13.17
N LYS A 284 0.29 8.17 -14.26
CA LYS A 284 1.49 8.93 -14.63
C LYS A 284 1.17 10.41 -14.86
N GLU A 285 0.05 10.70 -15.52
CA GLU A 285 -0.35 12.08 -15.85
C GLU A 285 -0.95 12.83 -14.66
N LEU A 286 -1.63 12.12 -13.77
CA LEU A 286 -2.01 12.63 -12.46
C LEU A 286 -0.79 13.08 -11.67
N ARG A 287 0.26 12.26 -11.66
CA ARG A 287 1.50 12.60 -10.98
C ARG A 287 2.22 13.80 -11.60
N SER A 288 2.22 13.93 -12.94
CA SER A 288 2.80 15.11 -13.59
C SER A 288 1.93 16.37 -13.50
N GLY A 289 0.74 16.28 -12.90
CA GLY A 289 -0.20 17.40 -12.79
C GLY A 289 -0.84 17.81 -14.12
N SER A 290 -0.68 17.01 -15.18
CA SER A 290 -1.26 17.29 -16.51
C SER A 290 -2.74 16.89 -16.60
N VAL A 291 -3.17 15.99 -15.73
CA VAL A 291 -4.57 15.63 -15.50
C VAL A 291 -4.84 15.84 -14.01
N GLY A 292 -5.87 16.62 -13.68
CA GLY A 292 -6.25 16.87 -12.28
C GLY A 292 -7.73 16.58 -12.08
N PHE A 293 -8.07 15.67 -11.17
CA PHE A 293 -9.46 15.40 -10.80
C PHE A 293 -10.06 16.44 -9.84
N GLY A 294 -9.37 17.56 -9.59
CA GLY A 294 -9.90 18.64 -8.76
C GLY A 294 -10.29 18.21 -7.35
N GLY A 295 -9.60 17.21 -6.78
CA GLY A 295 -9.88 16.66 -5.43
C GLY A 295 -9.44 15.21 -5.25
N GLU A 296 -10.17 14.48 -4.38
CA GLU A 296 -10.08 13.01 -4.26
C GLU A 296 -10.43 12.34 -5.60
N ILE A 297 -9.82 11.19 -5.86
CA ILE A 297 -10.02 10.43 -7.09
C ILE A 297 -11.50 9.98 -7.16
N ASP A 298 -12.25 10.48 -8.15
CA ASP A 298 -13.64 10.08 -8.40
C ASP A 298 -13.70 8.97 -9.46
N GLY A 299 -14.19 7.79 -9.06
CA GLY A 299 -14.37 6.65 -9.94
C GLY A 299 -15.19 6.93 -11.20
N ASN A 300 -16.19 7.80 -11.12
CA ASN A 300 -17.01 8.17 -12.28
C ASN A 300 -16.24 9.02 -13.29
N ALA A 301 -15.39 9.93 -12.80
CA ALA A 301 -14.52 10.73 -13.67
C ALA A 301 -13.50 9.85 -14.40
N ILE A 302 -12.97 8.81 -13.71
CA ILE A 302 -12.10 7.81 -14.36
C ILE A 302 -12.88 7.09 -15.46
N LEU A 303 -14.07 6.56 -15.16
CA LEU A 303 -14.87 5.82 -16.13
C LEU A 303 -15.20 6.65 -17.37
N LYS A 304 -15.50 7.94 -17.22
CA LYS A 304 -15.71 8.86 -18.36
C LYS A 304 -14.48 8.94 -19.27
N GLU A 305 -13.28 9.01 -18.71
CA GLU A 305 -12.03 8.99 -19.50
C GLU A 305 -11.77 7.63 -20.16
N LEU A 306 -12.11 6.53 -19.48
CA LEU A 306 -11.97 5.17 -20.02
C LEU A 306 -12.96 4.86 -21.15
N LYS A 307 -14.18 5.41 -21.07
CA LYS A 307 -15.27 5.17 -22.02
C LYS A 307 -15.28 6.14 -23.20
N ARG A 308 -14.40 7.13 -23.21
CA ARG A 308 -14.33 8.13 -24.29
C ARG A 308 -13.94 7.44 -25.60
N ASP A 309 -14.80 7.56 -26.62
CA ASP A 309 -14.55 7.00 -27.95
C ASP A 309 -13.25 7.57 -28.55
N GLY A 310 -12.34 6.68 -28.95
CA GLY A 310 -11.01 7.05 -29.44
C GLY A 310 -10.15 7.78 -28.39
N GLY A 311 -10.54 7.72 -27.12
CA GLY A 311 -9.85 8.36 -26.00
C GLY A 311 -8.46 7.76 -25.77
N LYS A 312 -7.54 8.61 -25.33
CA LYS A 312 -6.15 8.24 -25.04
C LYS A 312 -6.02 7.10 -24.01
N TYR A 313 -6.97 7.01 -23.08
CA TYR A 313 -7.00 6.04 -22.00
C TYR A 313 -8.01 4.91 -22.21
N ALA A 314 -8.63 4.82 -23.39
CA ALA A 314 -9.58 3.76 -23.67
C ALA A 314 -8.87 2.39 -23.67
N PRO A 315 -9.50 1.34 -23.10
CA PRO A 315 -8.97 -0.01 -23.21
C PRO A 315 -8.93 -0.45 -24.68
N LYS A 316 -8.07 -1.41 -25.01
CA LYS A 316 -7.89 -1.89 -26.38
C LYS A 316 -8.62 -3.19 -26.65
N LYS A 317 -8.91 -3.97 -25.61
CA LYS A 317 -9.65 -5.23 -25.76
C LYS A 317 -11.15 -4.96 -25.87
N GLU A 318 -11.74 -5.48 -26.94
CA GLU A 318 -13.17 -5.35 -27.23
C GLU A 318 -14.06 -5.91 -26.11
N SER A 319 -13.66 -7.01 -25.48
CA SER A 319 -14.38 -7.58 -24.33
C SER A 319 -14.39 -6.64 -23.12
N VAL A 320 -13.29 -5.95 -22.84
CA VAL A 320 -13.19 -4.94 -21.77
C VAL A 320 -14.04 -3.72 -22.11
N ILE A 321 -13.97 -3.23 -23.35
CA ILE A 321 -14.80 -2.11 -23.83
C ILE A 321 -16.29 -2.43 -23.61
N ARG A 322 -16.75 -3.62 -24.04
CA ARG A 322 -18.15 -4.06 -23.88
C ARG A 322 -18.56 -4.22 -22.42
N ILE A 323 -17.68 -4.73 -21.56
CA ILE A 323 -17.91 -4.83 -20.12
C ILE A 323 -18.15 -3.45 -19.53
N LEU A 324 -17.28 -2.48 -19.84
CA LEU A 324 -17.37 -1.11 -19.33
C LEU A 324 -18.61 -0.39 -19.87
N GLN A 325 -18.91 -0.51 -21.17
CA GLN A 325 -20.06 0.13 -21.80
C GLN A 325 -21.39 -0.38 -21.25
N LYS A 326 -21.47 -1.67 -20.91
CA LYS A 326 -22.73 -2.31 -20.47
C LYS A 326 -22.87 -2.40 -18.94
N ALA A 327 -21.81 -2.15 -18.16
CA ALA A 327 -21.87 -2.09 -16.71
C ALA A 327 -22.38 -0.73 -16.23
N PRO A 328 -23.28 -0.68 -15.23
CA PRO A 328 -23.67 0.58 -14.60
C PRO A 328 -22.47 1.23 -13.90
N ASP A 329 -22.22 2.51 -14.18
CA ASP A 329 -21.02 3.24 -13.74
C ASP A 329 -20.90 3.23 -12.21
N PHE A 330 -22.00 3.50 -11.51
CA PHE A 330 -22.05 3.50 -10.04
C PHE A 330 -21.67 2.16 -9.41
N THR A 331 -21.83 1.03 -10.12
CA THR A 331 -21.47 -0.30 -9.63
C THR A 331 -19.96 -0.56 -9.73
N ILE A 332 -19.31 -0.04 -10.77
CA ILE A 332 -17.89 -0.31 -11.06
C ILE A 332 -16.95 0.86 -10.70
N ALA A 333 -17.47 2.07 -10.50
CA ALA A 333 -16.68 3.25 -10.17
C ALA A 333 -15.78 3.05 -8.93
N PRO A 334 -16.25 2.47 -7.81
CA PRO A 334 -15.39 2.23 -6.64
C PRO A 334 -14.21 1.30 -6.94
N LEU A 335 -14.41 0.32 -7.82
CA LEU A 335 -13.35 -0.61 -8.25
C LEU A 335 -12.25 0.15 -9.00
N PHE A 336 -12.62 1.07 -9.90
CA PHE A 336 -11.66 1.88 -10.66
C PHE A 336 -10.99 2.97 -9.81
N GLU A 337 -11.68 3.51 -8.80
CA GLU A 337 -11.09 4.40 -7.80
C GLU A 337 -9.97 3.69 -7.03
N ALA A 338 -10.26 2.49 -6.48
CA ALA A 338 -9.25 1.68 -5.80
C ALA A 338 -8.09 1.31 -6.74
N ALA A 339 -8.40 0.97 -7.99
CA ALA A 339 -7.40 0.60 -8.99
C ALA A 339 -6.46 1.77 -9.32
N LEU A 340 -6.99 2.97 -9.48
CA LEU A 340 -6.18 4.16 -9.76
C LEU A 340 -5.36 4.61 -8.54
N LYS A 341 -5.88 4.46 -7.32
CA LYS A 341 -5.11 4.67 -6.07
C LYS A 341 -3.90 3.74 -6.01
N ALA A 342 -4.09 2.45 -6.31
CA ALA A 342 -2.99 1.48 -6.39
C ALA A 342 -1.96 1.86 -7.48
N ALA A 343 -2.42 2.21 -8.68
CA ALA A 343 -1.54 2.63 -9.77
C ALA A 343 -0.75 3.91 -9.45
N ALA A 344 -1.38 4.89 -8.81
CA ALA A 344 -0.73 6.12 -8.35
C ALA A 344 0.35 5.81 -7.31
N GLN A 345 0.09 4.94 -6.34
CA GLN A 345 1.07 4.52 -5.35
C GLN A 345 2.31 3.88 -5.99
N ILE A 346 2.12 3.05 -7.02
CA ILE A 346 3.22 2.46 -7.79
C ILE A 346 4.02 3.50 -8.56
N GLU A 347 3.37 4.44 -9.24
CA GLU A 347 4.07 5.49 -10.00
C GLU A 347 4.81 6.48 -9.09
N THR A 348 4.32 6.73 -7.88
CA THR A 348 5.04 7.50 -6.84
C THR A 348 6.30 6.74 -6.39
N ASN A 349 6.19 5.45 -6.10
CA ASN A 349 7.30 4.61 -5.66
C ASN A 349 8.25 4.17 -6.80
N ARG A 350 7.93 4.50 -8.06
CA ARG A 350 8.74 4.14 -9.22
C ARG A 350 10.14 4.78 -9.21
N LEU A 351 10.32 5.95 -8.59
CA LEU A 351 11.63 6.59 -8.47
C LEU A 351 12.46 6.09 -7.27
N SER A 352 11.86 5.32 -6.35
CA SER A 352 12.60 4.78 -5.21
C SER A 352 13.73 3.86 -5.69
N ARG A 353 14.88 3.88 -5.03
CA ARG A 353 15.98 2.91 -5.29
C ARG A 353 15.76 1.57 -4.59
N SER A 354 14.72 1.43 -3.77
CA SER A 354 14.35 0.18 -3.12
C SER A 354 14.05 -0.91 -4.15
N GLU A 355 14.61 -2.10 -3.92
CA GLU A 355 14.27 -3.32 -4.64
C GLU A 355 12.81 -3.72 -4.41
N TYR A 356 12.28 -3.44 -3.22
CA TYR A 356 10.90 -3.76 -2.85
C TYR A 356 10.01 -2.53 -2.85
N VAL A 357 8.82 -2.65 -3.43
CA VAL A 357 7.77 -1.64 -3.37
C VAL A 357 6.55 -2.25 -2.68
N LEU A 358 6.26 -1.79 -1.47
CA LEU A 358 5.05 -2.17 -0.77
C LEU A 358 3.86 -1.36 -1.30
N MET A 359 2.72 -2.02 -1.46
CA MET A 359 1.46 -1.38 -1.85
C MET A 359 0.32 -1.85 -0.97
N GLU A 360 -0.66 -0.98 -0.77
CA GLU A 360 -1.91 -1.36 -0.15
C GLU A 360 -2.79 -2.11 -1.17
N SER A 361 -3.51 -3.14 -0.73
CA SER A 361 -4.42 -3.87 -1.60
C SER A 361 -5.66 -3.06 -2.03
N PHE A 362 -6.09 -2.07 -1.24
CA PHE A 362 -7.33 -1.29 -1.43
C PHE A 362 -8.57 -2.17 -1.70
N ASN A 363 -8.59 -3.40 -1.15
CA ASN A 363 -9.62 -4.41 -1.44
C ASN A 363 -9.80 -4.76 -2.92
N LEU A 364 -8.77 -4.54 -3.76
CA LEU A 364 -8.77 -4.99 -5.14
C LEU A 364 -8.75 -6.52 -5.23
N PRO A 365 -9.39 -7.11 -6.26
CA PRO A 365 -9.27 -8.53 -6.52
C PRO A 365 -7.80 -8.94 -6.70
N GLU A 366 -7.40 -10.09 -6.14
CA GLU A 366 -6.01 -10.56 -6.23
C GLU A 366 -5.48 -10.63 -7.68
N ALA A 367 -6.33 -11.02 -8.65
CA ALA A 367 -5.97 -11.01 -10.07
C ALA A 367 -5.56 -9.63 -10.59
N ALA A 368 -6.18 -8.55 -10.08
CA ALA A 368 -5.81 -7.17 -10.43
C ALA A 368 -4.42 -6.83 -9.91
N ILE A 369 -4.11 -7.24 -8.67
CA ILE A 369 -2.84 -6.97 -8.00
C ILE A 369 -1.70 -7.74 -8.68
N VAL A 370 -1.89 -9.04 -8.92
CA VAL A 370 -0.89 -9.90 -9.60
C VAL A 370 -0.56 -9.37 -10.99
N THR A 371 -1.58 -9.01 -11.78
CA THR A 371 -1.36 -8.48 -13.13
C THR A 371 -0.73 -7.09 -13.14
N LEU A 372 -1.04 -6.26 -12.15
CA LEU A 372 -0.38 -4.97 -11.96
C LEU A 372 1.13 -5.16 -11.71
N HIS A 373 1.50 -6.13 -10.87
CA HIS A 373 2.90 -6.50 -10.64
C HIS A 373 3.60 -6.90 -11.94
N GLU A 374 3.00 -7.80 -12.73
CA GLU A 374 3.58 -8.23 -14.00
C GLU A 374 3.75 -7.07 -15.01
N VAL A 375 2.78 -6.17 -15.10
CA VAL A 375 2.81 -5.01 -16.01
C VAL A 375 3.90 -4.01 -15.58
N ALA A 376 4.04 -3.79 -14.27
CA ALA A 376 5.05 -2.89 -13.72
C ALA A 376 6.47 -3.44 -13.94
N GLU A 377 6.68 -4.75 -13.72
CA GLU A 377 7.97 -5.42 -13.96
C GLU A 377 8.35 -5.42 -15.45
N LYS A 378 7.43 -5.78 -16.35
CA LYS A 378 7.69 -5.80 -17.81
C LYS A 378 8.15 -4.43 -18.33
N LYS A 379 7.56 -3.32 -17.87
CA LYS A 379 7.98 -1.95 -18.25
C LYS A 379 9.39 -1.59 -17.77
N SER A 380 9.82 -2.11 -16.62
CA SER A 380 11.17 -1.85 -16.08
C SER A 380 12.27 -2.46 -16.97
N SER A 381 11.98 -3.62 -17.59
CA SER A 381 12.89 -4.30 -18.51
C SER A 381 13.00 -3.61 -19.88
N SER A 382 11.90 -3.13 -20.46
CA SER A 382 11.88 -2.53 -21.80
C SER A 382 12.53 -1.14 -21.89
N SER A 383 12.64 -0.39 -20.80
CA SER A 383 13.34 0.90 -20.79
C SER A 383 14.87 0.77 -20.86
N SER A 384 15.41 -0.43 -20.67
CA SER A 384 16.86 -0.69 -20.70
C SER A 384 17.43 -0.92 -22.11
N SER A 385 16.58 -1.25 -23.09
CA SER A 385 17.04 -1.64 -24.44
C SER A 385 17.21 -0.47 -25.41
N ALA A 386 16.68 0.73 -25.10
CA ALA A 386 16.74 1.90 -25.97
C ALA A 386 17.94 2.84 -25.71
N ALA A 387 18.70 2.64 -24.63
CA ALA A 387 19.86 3.47 -24.27
C ALA A 387 21.19 2.78 -24.61
N ARG A 388 21.35 2.25 -25.84
CA ARG A 388 22.67 1.84 -26.34
C ARG A 388 23.43 3.06 -26.85
N GLY A 389 23.91 3.90 -25.93
CA GLY A 389 24.67 5.08 -26.34
C GLY A 389 25.05 6.10 -25.27
N ALA A 390 25.06 5.79 -23.97
CA ALA A 390 25.79 6.60 -22.97
C ALA A 390 25.88 5.84 -21.64
N SER A 391 27.08 5.84 -21.04
CA SER A 391 27.42 5.34 -19.69
C SER A 391 27.09 3.87 -19.36
N ARG A 392 28.14 3.04 -19.24
CA ARG A 392 28.11 1.83 -18.40
C ARG A 392 27.95 2.28 -16.94
N GLY A 393 26.70 2.38 -16.47
CA GLY A 393 26.38 2.74 -15.10
C GLY A 393 25.08 2.06 -14.67
N GLN A 394 25.19 1.13 -13.72
CA GLN A 394 24.13 0.55 -12.90
C GLN A 394 22.99 -0.17 -13.65
N ALA A 395 23.00 -1.50 -13.59
CA ALA A 395 21.80 -2.29 -13.85
C ALA A 395 20.72 -1.88 -12.84
N ASN A 396 19.59 -1.34 -13.31
CA ASN A 396 18.39 -1.23 -12.49
C ASN A 396 18.03 -2.65 -12.05
N THR A 397 18.17 -2.94 -10.75
CA THR A 397 17.66 -4.17 -10.15
C THR A 397 16.15 -4.23 -10.38
N LEU A 398 15.65 -5.42 -10.74
CA LEU A 398 14.23 -5.65 -10.96
C LEU A 398 13.49 -5.34 -9.66
N LYS A 399 12.49 -4.45 -9.70
CA LYS A 399 11.69 -4.12 -8.53
C LYS A 399 10.66 -5.21 -8.27
N GLN A 400 10.62 -5.73 -7.06
CA GLN A 400 9.60 -6.64 -6.59
C GLN A 400 8.50 -5.86 -5.86
N TYR A 401 7.26 -6.08 -6.26
CA TYR A 401 6.11 -5.42 -5.66
C TYR A 401 5.40 -6.37 -4.69
N VAL A 402 4.97 -5.86 -3.54
CA VAL A 402 4.34 -6.67 -2.49
C VAL A 402 3.08 -5.98 -1.99
N SER A 403 1.94 -6.66 -2.08
CA SER A 403 0.68 -6.14 -1.56
C SER A 403 0.45 -6.56 -0.10
N LEU A 404 0.27 -5.57 0.78
CA LEU A 404 -0.14 -5.76 2.17
C LEU A 404 -1.66 -5.51 2.33
N PRO A 405 -2.31 -6.19 3.29
CA PRO A 405 -3.71 -5.94 3.61
C PRO A 405 -3.92 -4.48 4.07
N SER A 406 -5.10 -3.94 3.75
CA SER A 406 -5.54 -2.66 4.31
C SER A 406 -5.78 -2.82 5.81
N ALA A 407 -5.37 -1.84 6.61
CA ALA A 407 -5.72 -1.79 8.01
C ALA A 407 -7.23 -1.54 8.16
N ASP A 408 -7.78 -2.04 9.26
CA ASP A 408 -9.13 -1.73 9.73
C ASP A 408 -9.05 -1.17 11.16
N LEU A 409 -9.81 -0.13 11.46
CA LEU A 409 -9.84 0.49 12.79
C LEU A 409 -11.12 0.03 13.50
N CYS A 410 -10.97 -0.72 14.58
CA CYS A 410 -12.07 -1.34 15.30
C CYS A 410 -12.23 -0.72 16.69
N LEU A 411 -13.46 -0.69 17.19
CA LEU A 411 -13.81 -0.27 18.54
C LEU A 411 -14.42 -1.46 19.28
N ASN A 412 -13.83 -1.80 20.42
CA ASN A 412 -14.41 -2.73 21.38
C ASN A 412 -15.07 -1.92 22.50
N LEU A 413 -16.41 -1.89 22.53
CA LEU A 413 -17.17 -1.15 23.55
C LEU A 413 -17.06 -1.77 24.94
N GLU A 414 -16.99 -3.10 25.06
CA GLU A 414 -16.93 -3.79 26.36
C GLU A 414 -15.63 -3.50 27.09
N GLN A 415 -14.52 -3.47 26.34
CA GLN A 415 -13.21 -3.16 26.89
C GLN A 415 -12.93 -1.66 26.89
N GLY A 416 -13.70 -0.87 26.13
CA GLY A 416 -13.43 0.54 25.90
C GLY A 416 -12.08 0.75 25.22
N VAL A 417 -11.80 0.05 24.11
CA VAL A 417 -10.49 0.08 23.45
C VAL A 417 -10.64 0.22 21.94
N VAL A 418 -9.82 1.07 21.31
CA VAL A 418 -9.68 1.10 19.85
C VAL A 418 -8.53 0.18 19.48
N SER A 419 -8.69 -0.64 18.45
CA SER A 419 -7.62 -1.48 17.93
C SER A 419 -7.47 -1.31 16.42
N VAL A 420 -6.24 -1.38 15.94
CA VAL A 420 -5.94 -1.46 14.51
C VAL A 420 -5.72 -2.92 14.16
N LYS A 421 -6.47 -3.41 13.17
CA LYS A 421 -6.47 -4.80 12.71
C LYS A 421 -5.94 -4.91 11.29
N TRP A 422 -5.11 -5.91 11.04
CA TRP A 422 -4.75 -6.35 9.70
C TRP A 422 -5.19 -7.78 9.49
N ALA A 423 -5.89 -8.03 8.38
CA ALA A 423 -6.36 -9.37 8.05
C ALA A 423 -5.20 -10.29 7.63
N LYS A 424 -5.31 -11.57 8.02
CA LYS A 424 -4.41 -12.63 7.58
C LYS A 424 -4.30 -12.67 6.04
N LYS A 425 -3.09 -12.88 5.52
CA LYS A 425 -2.84 -12.98 4.07
C LYS A 425 -1.72 -13.98 3.75
N GLN A 426 -1.90 -14.71 2.64
CA GLN A 426 -0.90 -15.62 2.09
C GLN A 426 0.12 -14.86 1.23
N TYR A 427 1.38 -15.27 1.32
CA TYR A 427 2.51 -14.71 0.58
C TYR A 427 3.34 -15.80 -0.12
N PRO A 428 4.18 -15.43 -1.09
CA PRO A 428 5.16 -16.36 -1.67
C PRO A 428 6.16 -16.90 -0.62
N PRO A 429 6.68 -18.13 -0.79
CA PRO A 429 7.66 -18.71 0.12
C PRO A 429 8.98 -17.92 0.25
N THR A 430 9.28 -17.03 -0.69
CA THR A 430 10.47 -16.18 -0.69
C THR A 430 10.54 -15.18 0.46
N PHE A 431 9.42 -14.93 1.14
CA PHE A 431 9.36 -14.05 2.33
C PHE A 431 9.58 -14.81 3.64
N LEU A 432 9.72 -16.14 3.61
CA LEU A 432 9.86 -16.93 4.82
C LEU A 432 11.09 -16.50 5.63
N GLY A 433 10.88 -16.12 6.90
CA GLY A 433 11.94 -15.63 7.79
C GLY A 433 12.21 -14.13 7.71
N ASP A 434 11.63 -13.41 6.74
CA ASP A 434 11.54 -11.94 6.78
C ASP A 434 10.50 -11.51 7.83
N LYS A 435 10.41 -10.21 8.12
CA LYS A 435 9.41 -9.67 9.05
C LYS A 435 8.83 -8.33 8.61
N ILE A 436 7.65 -8.02 9.14
CA ILE A 436 7.02 -6.71 9.07
C ILE A 436 7.06 -6.07 10.46
N ASP A 437 7.60 -4.85 10.53
CA ASP A 437 7.51 -4.02 11.73
C ASP A 437 6.34 -3.03 11.58
N PHE A 438 5.48 -2.96 12.60
CA PHE A 438 4.26 -2.15 12.61
C PHE A 438 4.48 -0.91 13.47
N TYR A 439 4.34 0.25 12.85
CA TYR A 439 4.47 1.56 13.49
C TYR A 439 3.13 2.29 13.49
N ILE A 440 2.79 2.91 14.61
CA ILE A 440 1.63 3.79 14.74
C ILE A 440 2.10 5.11 15.35
N GLY A 441 1.83 6.23 14.68
CA GLY A 441 2.32 7.55 15.10
C GLY A 441 3.85 7.66 15.14
N GLY A 442 4.56 6.86 14.32
CA GLY A 442 6.02 6.78 14.28
C GLY A 442 6.66 5.94 15.40
N VAL A 443 5.87 5.29 16.25
CA VAL A 443 6.36 4.38 17.30
C VAL A 443 6.14 2.94 16.87
N LYS A 444 7.19 2.10 16.95
CA LYS A 444 7.07 0.65 16.70
C LYS A 444 6.29 0.01 17.85
N LEU A 445 5.13 -0.57 17.55
CA LEU A 445 4.27 -1.22 18.55
C LEU A 445 4.28 -2.75 18.43
N HIS A 446 4.52 -3.28 17.23
CA HIS A 446 4.49 -4.73 17.00
C HIS A 446 5.50 -5.15 15.92
N GLU A 447 5.89 -6.41 15.93
CA GLU A 447 6.62 -7.05 14.84
C GLU A 447 6.07 -8.45 14.59
N GLN A 448 5.96 -8.84 13.32
CA GLN A 448 5.44 -10.14 12.93
C GLN A 448 6.31 -10.74 11.82
N ARG A 449 6.58 -12.04 11.91
CA ARG A 449 7.35 -12.78 10.92
C ARG A 449 6.44 -13.48 9.93
N PHE A 450 6.94 -13.68 8.72
CA PHE A 450 6.32 -14.60 7.77
C PHE A 450 6.61 -16.04 8.21
N GLU A 451 5.55 -16.82 8.44
CA GLU A 451 5.64 -18.18 8.97
C GLU A 451 5.02 -19.21 8.01
N MET A 452 5.50 -20.45 8.10
CA MET A 452 4.90 -21.57 7.38
C MET A 452 3.75 -22.15 8.19
N LYS A 453 2.51 -21.96 7.73
CA LYS A 453 1.30 -22.54 8.33
C LYS A 453 0.46 -23.19 7.23
N LEU A 454 -0.01 -24.43 7.46
CA LEU A 454 -0.79 -25.20 6.47
C LEU A 454 -0.09 -25.33 5.10
N ASN A 455 1.23 -25.50 5.08
CA ASN A 455 2.07 -25.51 3.87
C ASN A 455 2.01 -24.24 3.01
N LYS A 456 1.54 -23.12 3.58
CA LYS A 456 1.48 -21.80 2.95
C LYS A 456 2.34 -20.83 3.78
N CYS A 457 3.02 -19.90 3.12
CA CYS A 457 3.71 -18.79 3.79
C CYS A 457 2.65 -17.73 4.13
N ILE A 458 2.45 -17.47 5.42
CA ILE A 458 1.34 -16.64 5.92
C ILE A 458 1.91 -15.52 6.80
N LEU A 459 1.34 -14.33 6.62
CA LEU A 459 1.37 -13.25 7.60
C LEU A 459 0.01 -13.30 8.33
N ASP A 460 0.04 -13.58 9.63
CA ASP A 460 -1.19 -13.83 10.40
C ASP A 460 -1.96 -12.54 10.69
N ASP A 461 -3.18 -12.66 11.21
CA ASP A 461 -3.89 -11.48 11.68
C ASP A 461 -3.15 -10.79 12.84
N VAL A 462 -3.20 -9.45 12.83
CA VAL A 462 -2.55 -8.61 13.85
C VAL A 462 -3.60 -7.67 14.39
N GLU A 463 -3.72 -7.61 15.72
CA GLU A 463 -4.54 -6.64 16.43
C GLU A 463 -3.65 -5.86 17.40
N ILE A 464 -3.59 -4.55 17.21
CA ILE A 464 -2.82 -3.64 18.06
C ILE A 464 -3.79 -2.67 18.73
N VAL A 465 -3.87 -2.74 20.05
CA VAL A 465 -4.61 -1.78 20.88
C VAL A 465 -3.94 -0.41 20.82
N VAL A 466 -4.75 0.63 20.56
CA VAL A 466 -4.32 2.01 20.45
C VAL A 466 -5.22 2.93 21.29
N GLN A 467 -4.63 4.00 21.81
CA GLN A 467 -5.40 5.05 22.48
C GLN A 467 -6.17 5.89 21.45
N PRO A 468 -7.32 6.50 21.82
CA PRO A 468 -7.99 7.51 21.00
C PRO A 468 -7.04 8.63 20.59
N GLN A 469 -6.92 8.86 19.29
CA GLN A 469 -6.16 9.98 18.73
C GLN A 469 -7.03 10.72 17.73
N ALA A 470 -6.66 11.96 17.39
CA ALA A 470 -7.38 12.71 16.36
C ALA A 470 -7.22 12.07 14.96
N ARG A 471 -6.17 11.27 14.77
CA ARG A 471 -5.81 10.58 13.54
C ARG A 471 -4.87 9.43 13.89
N TYR A 472 -4.95 8.33 13.14
CA TYR A 472 -3.97 7.25 13.22
C TYR A 472 -3.14 7.21 11.94
N ASP A 473 -1.83 7.39 12.07
CA ASP A 473 -0.86 7.26 10.99
C ASP A 473 -0.09 5.94 11.17
N LEU A 474 -0.21 5.05 10.20
CA LEU A 474 0.30 3.68 10.24
C LEU A 474 1.45 3.54 9.25
N GLU A 475 2.54 2.91 9.66
CA GLU A 475 3.65 2.57 8.77
C GLU A 475 4.04 1.10 8.96
N LEU A 476 4.03 0.36 7.87
CA LEU A 476 4.45 -1.04 7.80
C LEU A 476 5.83 -1.08 7.13
N ARG A 477 6.86 -1.59 7.81
CA ARG A 477 8.21 -1.68 7.27
C ARG A 477 8.58 -3.14 6.97
N LEU A 478 8.96 -3.42 5.71
CA LEU A 478 9.50 -4.72 5.34
C LEU A 478 10.98 -4.79 5.72
N MET A 479 11.28 -5.74 6.60
CA MET A 479 12.60 -5.97 7.15
C MET A 479 13.13 -7.32 6.65
N LYS A 480 14.24 -7.29 5.90
CA LYS A 480 14.92 -8.50 5.42
C LYS A 480 16.11 -8.86 6.29
N ARG A 481 16.37 -10.16 6.43
CA ARG A 481 17.50 -10.66 7.21
C ARG A 481 18.83 -10.37 6.49
N THR A 482 19.80 -9.80 7.19
CA THR A 482 21.13 -9.51 6.64
C THR A 482 21.99 -10.78 6.61
N GLU A 483 22.68 -11.05 5.51
CA GLU A 483 23.59 -12.18 5.39
C GLU A 483 24.82 -11.98 6.30
N GLY A 484 25.14 -12.98 7.14
CA GLY A 484 26.40 -13.06 7.89
C GLY A 484 26.27 -13.24 9.41
N ASP A 485 25.25 -12.66 10.05
CA ASP A 485 25.12 -12.68 11.53
C ASP A 485 23.79 -13.27 12.02
N GLY A 486 22.85 -13.55 11.11
CA GLY A 486 21.59 -14.21 11.40
C GLY A 486 20.60 -13.46 12.31
N CYS A 487 21.02 -12.39 12.99
CA CYS A 487 20.20 -11.64 13.96
C CYS A 487 19.92 -10.19 13.55
N SER A 488 20.59 -9.69 12.51
CA SER A 488 20.40 -8.33 12.01
C SER A 488 19.40 -8.28 10.85
N PHE A 489 18.60 -7.21 10.85
CA PHE A 489 17.59 -6.93 9.83
C PHE A 489 17.84 -5.59 9.18
N GLU A 490 17.56 -5.48 7.88
CA GLU A 490 17.66 -4.26 7.10
C GLU A 490 16.29 -3.89 6.54
N GLN A 491 15.87 -2.63 6.71
CA GLN A 491 14.66 -2.11 6.10
C GLN A 491 14.84 -2.03 4.58
N LYS A 492 13.95 -2.69 3.82
CA LYS A 492 13.96 -2.62 2.35
C LYS A 492 12.92 -1.65 1.78
N SER A 493 11.77 -1.52 2.45
CA SER A 493 10.65 -0.71 1.96
C SER A 493 9.66 -0.40 3.09
N SER A 494 8.79 0.60 2.88
CA SER A 494 7.71 0.93 3.82
C SER A 494 6.40 1.26 3.10
N LEU A 495 5.28 0.95 3.76
CA LEU A 495 3.90 1.25 3.34
C LEU A 495 3.25 2.13 4.41
N GLU A 496 2.73 3.28 3.98
CA GLU A 496 2.03 4.22 4.84
C GLU A 496 0.52 4.10 4.62
N GLN A 497 -0.27 4.05 5.70
CA GLN A 497 -1.73 4.05 5.71
C GLN A 497 -2.21 5.05 6.77
N SER A 498 -3.45 5.52 6.69
CA SER A 498 -3.96 6.43 7.72
C SER A 498 -5.47 6.42 7.87
N PHE A 499 -5.94 6.61 9.10
CA PHE A 499 -7.35 6.82 9.42
C PHE A 499 -7.59 8.26 9.84
N GLN A 500 -8.59 8.89 9.24
CA GLN A 500 -9.01 10.26 9.55
C GLN A 500 -10.43 10.26 10.08
N GLN A 501 -10.72 11.22 10.94
CA GLN A 501 -12.08 11.50 11.39
C GLN A 501 -13.00 11.78 10.20
N SER A 502 -14.24 11.28 10.30
CA SER A 502 -15.31 11.61 9.35
C SER A 502 -15.83 13.02 9.58
N LYS A 503 -15.87 13.46 10.84
CA LYS A 503 -16.39 14.75 11.30
C LYS A 503 -15.42 15.40 12.30
N PRO A 504 -15.37 16.74 12.41
CA PRO A 504 -14.50 17.42 13.37
C PRO A 504 -14.64 16.87 14.80
N GLY A 505 -13.56 16.31 15.33
CA GLY A 505 -13.50 15.77 16.70
C GLY A 505 -14.19 14.42 16.90
N CYS A 506 -14.60 13.73 15.83
CA CYS A 506 -15.43 12.53 15.92
C CYS A 506 -14.99 11.41 14.96
N PHE A 507 -14.81 10.20 15.50
CA PHE A 507 -14.81 8.96 14.72
C PHE A 507 -16.17 8.28 14.81
N GLU A 508 -16.62 7.70 13.70
CA GLU A 508 -17.87 6.94 13.61
C GLU A 508 -17.55 5.48 13.39
N PHE A 509 -18.08 4.60 14.23
CA PHE A 509 -17.93 3.16 14.06
C PHE A 509 -19.29 2.50 13.90
N ILE A 510 -19.46 1.69 12.86
CA ILE A 510 -20.68 0.92 12.60
C ILE A 510 -20.51 -0.47 13.21
N ARG A 511 -21.53 -0.93 13.94
CA ARG A 511 -21.56 -2.31 14.44
C ARG A 511 -21.68 -3.29 13.28
N GLY A 512 -20.66 -4.13 13.11
CA GLY A 512 -20.66 -5.29 12.23
C GLY A 512 -21.53 -6.43 12.75
N ILE A 513 -21.73 -7.44 11.91
CA ILE A 513 -22.57 -8.60 12.24
C ILE A 513 -21.94 -9.50 13.31
N ASP A 514 -20.61 -9.51 13.39
CA ASP A 514 -19.84 -10.18 14.44
C ASP A 514 -19.94 -9.47 15.80
N GLY A 515 -20.57 -8.29 15.84
CA GLY A 515 -20.71 -7.45 17.02
C GLY A 515 -19.57 -6.44 17.23
N THR A 516 -18.50 -6.53 16.44
CA THR A 516 -17.37 -5.59 16.47
C THR A 516 -17.79 -4.27 15.83
N TYR A 517 -17.34 -3.13 16.34
CA TYR A 517 -17.60 -1.84 15.72
C TYR A 517 -16.45 -1.47 14.80
N HIS A 518 -16.69 -1.41 13.49
CA HIS A 518 -15.68 -1.09 12.49
C HIS A 518 -15.78 0.39 12.11
N LEU A 519 -14.64 1.03 11.83
CA LEU A 519 -14.62 2.41 11.40
C LEU A 519 -15.46 2.58 10.14
N ARG A 520 -16.41 3.49 10.21
CA ARG A 520 -17.28 3.85 9.10
C ARG A 520 -16.45 4.51 8.01
N SER A 521 -16.51 3.95 6.80
CA SER A 521 -15.92 4.62 5.63
C SER A 521 -16.73 5.88 5.29
N ARG A 522 -16.06 6.89 4.75
CA ARG A 522 -16.70 8.15 4.30
C ARG A 522 -17.83 7.91 3.29
N ASN A 523 -17.76 6.81 2.55
CA ASN A 523 -18.72 6.44 1.53
C ASN A 523 -19.82 5.48 2.04
N ASP A 524 -19.83 5.06 3.30
CA ASP A 524 -20.84 4.13 3.81
C ASP A 524 -22.20 4.80 3.98
N LYS A 525 -23.24 4.20 3.39
CA LYS A 525 -24.63 4.65 3.52
C LYS A 525 -25.36 3.92 4.63
N ILE A 526 -26.31 4.61 5.26
CA ILE A 526 -27.25 4.00 6.21
C ILE A 526 -28.56 3.76 5.46
N THR A 527 -28.74 2.55 4.93
CA THR A 527 -29.94 2.15 4.17
C THR A 527 -30.99 1.43 5.03
N ARG A 528 -30.61 0.98 6.24
CA ARG A 528 -31.49 0.48 7.29
C ARG A 528 -30.98 0.94 8.66
N CYS A 529 -31.81 0.82 9.70
CA CYS A 529 -31.43 1.20 11.06
C CYS A 529 -30.13 0.48 11.48
N ARG A 530 -29.17 1.25 11.99
CA ARG A 530 -27.83 0.78 12.38
C ARG A 530 -27.46 1.28 13.75
N ARG A 531 -26.72 0.46 14.50
CA ARG A 531 -26.07 0.90 15.72
C ARG A 531 -24.71 1.50 15.38
N ILE A 532 -24.54 2.78 15.69
CA ILE A 532 -23.31 3.53 15.43
C ILE A 532 -22.78 4.07 16.74
N ALA A 533 -21.49 3.82 16.98
CA ALA A 533 -20.75 4.40 18.08
C ALA A 533 -19.98 5.63 17.60
N TYR A 534 -20.18 6.75 18.28
CA TYR A 534 -19.51 8.01 18.02
C TYR A 534 -18.48 8.23 19.13
N VAL A 535 -17.21 8.25 18.75
CA VAL A 535 -16.09 8.50 19.65
C VAL A 535 -15.71 9.98 19.55
N LEU A 536 -16.03 10.75 20.59
CA LEU A 536 -15.87 12.21 20.64
C LEU A 536 -14.72 12.62 21.55
N LYS A 537 -13.96 13.63 21.11
CA LYS A 537 -12.98 14.31 21.96
C LYS A 537 -13.65 15.06 23.12
N ASP A 538 -12.95 15.24 24.23
CA ASP A 538 -13.38 16.03 25.37
C ASP A 538 -13.80 17.45 24.97
N GLY A 539 -14.91 17.88 25.58
CA GLY A 539 -15.56 19.15 25.26
C GLY A 539 -16.52 19.07 24.08
N PHE A 540 -16.60 17.95 23.34
CA PHE A 540 -17.57 17.77 22.26
C PHE A 540 -18.76 16.92 22.72
N TYR A 541 -19.94 17.20 22.18
CA TYR A 541 -21.13 16.38 22.39
C TYR A 541 -22.03 16.38 21.14
N ILE A 542 -22.84 15.34 21.01
CA ILE A 542 -23.80 15.21 19.90
C ILE A 542 -25.20 15.61 20.37
N VAL A 543 -25.88 16.40 19.56
CA VAL A 543 -27.33 16.60 19.64
C VAL A 543 -27.98 15.75 18.55
N SER A 544 -28.76 14.77 18.97
CA SER A 544 -29.50 13.88 18.07
C SER A 544 -30.60 14.65 17.35
N GLY A 545 -30.63 14.54 16.02
CA GLY A 545 -31.72 15.05 15.21
C GLY A 545 -32.78 13.99 14.93
N THR A 546 -33.54 14.16 13.84
CA THR A 546 -34.58 13.21 13.43
C THR A 546 -33.95 11.86 13.08
N GLY A 547 -34.56 10.73 13.48
CA GLY A 547 -34.10 9.38 13.13
C GLY A 547 -32.84 8.91 13.86
N MET A 548 -32.34 9.66 14.85
CA MET A 548 -31.19 9.29 15.67
C MET A 548 -31.63 9.10 17.12
N THR A 549 -31.60 7.87 17.62
CA THR A 549 -32.08 7.53 18.97
C THR A 549 -30.91 7.14 19.87
N PRO A 550 -30.69 7.83 21.01
CA PRO A 550 -29.62 7.46 21.93
C PRO A 550 -29.89 6.09 22.55
N VAL A 551 -28.87 5.24 22.57
CA VAL A 551 -28.94 3.90 23.16
C VAL A 551 -28.19 3.90 24.49
N GLU A 552 -26.89 4.20 24.45
CA GLU A 552 -26.00 4.11 25.60
C GLU A 552 -24.93 5.19 25.53
N LYS A 553 -24.46 5.60 26.71
CA LYS A 553 -23.30 6.48 26.89
C LYS A 553 -22.27 5.73 27.71
N TYR A 554 -21.05 5.66 27.19
CA TYR A 554 -19.91 5.12 27.89
C TYR A 554 -19.01 6.29 28.31
N GLU A 555 -18.85 6.48 29.62
CA GLU A 555 -17.88 7.42 30.17
C GLU A 555 -16.52 6.70 30.27
N SER A 556 -15.46 7.36 29.81
CA SER A 556 -14.12 6.78 29.73
C SER A 556 -13.61 6.27 31.07
N GLY A 557 -13.02 5.06 31.07
CA GLY A 557 -12.12 4.61 32.15
C GLY A 557 -10.79 5.38 32.18
N GLU A 558 -9.91 5.06 33.14
CA GLU A 558 -8.63 5.76 33.36
C GLU A 558 -7.71 5.83 32.12
N ASP A 559 -7.82 4.87 31.19
CA ASP A 559 -6.99 4.78 29.98
C ASP A 559 -7.43 5.68 28.81
N TRP A 560 -8.62 6.29 28.89
CA TRP A 560 -9.25 7.11 27.83
C TRP A 560 -9.45 8.57 28.26
N SER A 561 -8.55 9.10 29.10
CA SER A 561 -8.62 10.49 29.56
C SER A 561 -8.76 11.42 28.36
N GLY A 562 -9.88 12.13 28.22
CA GLY A 562 -10.07 13.01 27.08
C GLY A 562 -11.12 12.61 26.04
N THR A 563 -11.86 11.50 26.19
CA THR A 563 -12.76 10.99 25.14
C THR A 563 -14.05 10.39 25.69
N SER A 564 -15.19 10.62 25.04
CA SER A 564 -16.48 9.98 25.41
C SER A 564 -17.12 9.26 24.22
N VAL A 565 -17.76 8.12 24.48
CA VAL A 565 -18.38 7.29 23.45
C VAL A 565 -19.90 7.30 23.61
N PHE A 566 -20.59 7.66 22.53
CA PHE A 566 -22.05 7.70 22.49
C PHE A 566 -22.55 6.73 21.43
N VAL A 567 -23.46 5.84 21.81
CA VAL A 567 -24.03 4.84 20.92
C VAL A 567 -25.45 5.25 20.57
N TYR A 568 -25.76 5.28 19.28
CA TYR A 568 -27.09 5.60 18.77
C TYR A 568 -27.57 4.54 17.80
N ASP A 569 -28.89 4.32 17.79
CA ASP A 569 -29.57 3.68 16.68
C ASP A 569 -29.91 4.77 15.67
N VAL A 570 -29.43 4.61 14.44
CA VAL A 570 -29.45 5.61 13.38
C VAL A 570 -30.24 5.07 12.19
N ASP A 571 -31.37 5.70 11.91
CA ASP A 571 -32.26 5.36 10.79
C ASP A 571 -31.77 5.95 9.46
N PRO A 572 -32.24 5.39 8.32
CA PRO A 572 -31.98 6.00 7.02
C PRO A 572 -32.47 7.46 6.96
N GLY A 573 -31.59 8.37 6.56
CA GLY A 573 -31.90 9.80 6.50
C GLY A 573 -31.90 10.52 7.85
N ALA A 574 -31.40 9.88 8.91
CA ALA A 574 -31.21 10.51 10.21
C ALA A 574 -30.35 11.78 10.12
N SER A 575 -30.51 12.66 11.09
CA SER A 575 -29.70 13.88 11.20
C SER A 575 -29.08 14.02 12.58
N GLY A 576 -27.97 14.74 12.66
CA GLY A 576 -27.32 15.06 13.93
C GLY A 576 -26.44 16.29 13.80
N SER A 577 -26.03 16.83 14.95
CA SER A 577 -25.05 17.89 15.03
C SER A 577 -24.07 17.66 16.17
N ILE A 578 -22.84 18.15 15.97
CA ILE A 578 -21.76 18.14 16.96
C ILE A 578 -21.57 19.56 17.46
N PHE A 579 -21.56 19.71 18.77
CA PHE A 579 -21.26 20.95 19.45
C PHE A 579 -19.95 20.85 20.22
N LYS A 580 -19.23 21.96 20.30
CA LYS A 580 -18.05 22.14 21.13
C LYS A 580 -18.40 23.08 22.29
N LYS A 581 -18.20 22.60 23.52
CA LYS A 581 -18.40 23.38 24.73
C LYS A 581 -17.41 24.53 24.80
N MET A 582 -17.93 25.73 25.04
CA MET A 582 -17.12 26.94 25.21
C MET A 582 -17.28 27.48 26.63
N CYS A 583 -16.17 27.77 27.33
CA CYS A 583 -16.21 28.18 28.74
C CYS A 583 -16.88 29.54 29.02
N ALA A 584 -17.22 30.34 28.01
CA ALA A 584 -17.63 31.74 28.18
C ALA A 584 -18.77 32.25 27.25
N LYS A 585 -19.34 31.41 26.37
CA LYS A 585 -20.44 31.74 25.42
C LYS A 585 -21.29 30.48 25.13
N ASP A 586 -22.40 30.66 24.41
CA ASP A 586 -23.19 29.56 23.82
C ASP A 586 -22.28 28.53 23.14
N ASP A 587 -22.60 27.24 23.31
CA ASP A 587 -21.84 26.13 22.73
C ASP A 587 -21.82 26.26 21.20
N GLU A 588 -20.66 26.01 20.59
CA GLU A 588 -20.45 26.23 19.17
C GLU A 588 -20.83 24.99 18.35
N GLU A 589 -21.74 25.14 17.38
CA GLU A 589 -22.05 24.07 16.42
C GLU A 589 -20.92 23.92 15.39
N VAL A 590 -20.14 22.85 15.52
CA VAL A 590 -18.95 22.61 14.69
C VAL A 590 -19.23 21.72 13.48
N ALA A 591 -20.29 20.91 13.53
CA ALA A 591 -20.70 20.07 12.40
C ALA A 591 -22.20 19.77 12.45
N VAL A 592 -22.84 19.73 11.28
CA VAL A 592 -24.22 19.26 11.09
C VAL A 592 -24.22 18.32 9.90
N TRP A 593 -24.99 17.24 10.00
CA TRP A 593 -25.17 16.31 8.89
C TRP A 593 -26.58 15.75 8.84
N LYS A 594 -26.93 15.28 7.64
CA LYS A 594 -28.13 14.48 7.38
C LYS A 594 -27.76 13.32 6.46
N GLU A 595 -28.04 12.10 6.88
CA GLU A 595 -27.62 10.85 6.21
C GLU A 595 -28.18 10.69 4.79
N SER A 596 -29.26 11.42 4.45
CA SER A 596 -29.80 11.50 3.08
C SER A 596 -28.89 12.26 2.10
N TYR A 597 -27.90 13.00 2.61
CA TYR A 597 -26.96 13.79 1.83
C TYR A 597 -25.52 13.43 2.13
N ARG A 598 -24.67 13.49 1.12
CA ARG A 598 -23.21 13.43 1.24
C ARG A 598 -22.63 14.76 0.84
N VAL A 599 -21.71 15.27 1.64
CA VAL A 599 -20.99 16.50 1.34
C VAL A 599 -19.50 16.23 1.29
N HIS A 600 -18.87 16.65 0.21
CA HIS A 600 -17.43 16.60 0.06
C HIS A 600 -16.89 18.03 -0.07
N ILE A 601 -15.88 18.35 0.74
CA ILE A 601 -15.19 19.64 0.72
C ILE A 601 -13.76 19.39 0.31
N ASN A 602 -13.40 19.88 -0.88
CA ASN A 602 -12.01 19.96 -1.29
C ASN A 602 -11.33 21.09 -0.51
N LYS A 603 -10.45 20.72 0.43
CA LYS A 603 -9.68 21.63 1.28
C LYS A 603 -8.20 21.73 0.88
N HIS A 604 -7.86 21.46 -0.37
CA HIS A 604 -6.49 21.10 -0.77
C HIS A 604 -5.57 22.32 -0.92
N ARG A 605 -6.01 23.53 -0.54
CA ARG A 605 -5.23 24.78 -0.65
C ARG A 605 -5.26 25.59 0.65
N ILE A 606 -5.52 24.90 1.76
CA ILE A 606 -5.38 25.49 3.09
C ILE A 606 -3.93 25.92 3.27
N ILE A 607 -3.74 27.18 3.69
CA ILE A 607 -2.43 27.75 4.02
C ILE A 607 -2.18 27.82 5.53
N GLY A 608 -3.19 27.51 6.35
CA GLY A 608 -3.11 27.56 7.80
C GLY A 608 -4.48 27.45 8.46
N GLU A 609 -4.57 27.90 9.71
CA GLU A 609 -5.82 28.02 10.46
C GLU A 609 -5.89 29.38 11.18
N THR A 610 -7.06 29.81 11.59
CA THR A 610 -7.18 30.94 12.54
C THR A 610 -6.90 30.48 13.97
N LEU A 611 -6.64 31.40 14.91
CA LEU A 611 -6.56 31.05 16.34
C LEU A 611 -7.85 30.38 16.86
N GLY A 612 -9.00 30.71 16.26
CA GLY A 612 -10.30 30.09 16.53
C GLY A 612 -10.48 28.69 15.92
N GLY A 613 -9.55 28.23 15.07
CA GLY A 613 -9.60 26.91 14.44
C GLY A 613 -10.38 26.85 13.12
N LEU A 614 -10.62 27.99 12.46
CA LEU A 614 -11.19 28.02 11.11
C LEU A 614 -10.11 27.72 10.07
N ASP A 615 -10.44 26.96 9.03
CA ASP A 615 -9.55 26.74 7.89
C ASP A 615 -9.21 28.08 7.21
N LEU A 616 -7.93 28.31 6.92
CA LEU A 616 -7.45 29.57 6.33
C LEU A 616 -7.04 29.38 4.87
N PHE A 617 -7.60 30.20 3.99
CA PHE A 617 -7.31 30.19 2.55
C PHE A 617 -6.63 31.48 2.10
N GLY A 618 -5.70 31.34 1.17
CA GLY A 618 -5.04 32.45 0.47
C GLY A 618 -5.66 32.75 -0.89
N TYR A 619 -4.95 33.53 -1.68
CA TYR A 619 -5.33 33.91 -3.03
C TYR A 619 -4.50 33.17 -4.08
N VAL A 620 -5.18 32.54 -5.06
CA VAL A 620 -4.57 32.01 -6.27
C VAL A 620 -5.36 32.41 -7.50
N TYR A 621 -4.67 33.01 -8.47
CA TYR A 621 -5.25 33.47 -9.71
C TYR A 621 -5.80 32.31 -10.57
N CYS A 622 -6.97 32.52 -11.17
CA CYS A 622 -7.59 31.64 -12.17
C CYS A 622 -8.00 32.46 -13.40
N ARG A 623 -7.98 31.84 -14.60
CA ARG A 623 -8.46 32.51 -15.82
C ARG A 623 -10.00 32.59 -15.88
N ASP A 624 -10.67 31.56 -15.36
CA ASP A 624 -12.13 31.36 -15.46
C ASP A 624 -12.89 31.65 -14.15
N GLY A 625 -12.23 32.29 -13.17
CA GLY A 625 -12.76 32.60 -11.83
C GLY A 625 -11.89 33.62 -11.08
N ASP A 626 -12.33 34.06 -9.90
CA ASP A 626 -11.65 35.07 -9.07
C ASP A 626 -10.50 34.47 -8.24
N ASN A 627 -10.79 33.49 -7.39
CA ASN A 627 -9.81 32.85 -6.51
C ASN A 627 -9.91 31.31 -6.55
N ALA A 628 -9.00 30.66 -7.28
CA ALA A 628 -8.88 29.19 -7.32
C ALA A 628 -8.22 28.60 -6.05
N GLY A 629 -7.84 29.44 -5.09
CA GLY A 629 -7.40 29.01 -3.77
C GLY A 629 -8.55 28.53 -2.87
N LEU A 630 -9.79 28.93 -3.18
CA LEU A 630 -10.95 28.62 -2.36
C LEU A 630 -11.37 27.14 -2.41
N PRO A 631 -12.05 26.63 -1.37
CA PRO A 631 -12.49 25.24 -1.35
C PRO A 631 -13.59 24.97 -2.38
N LYS A 632 -13.60 23.75 -2.93
CA LYS A 632 -14.68 23.29 -3.81
C LYS A 632 -15.61 22.37 -3.03
N ILE A 633 -16.90 22.68 -3.02
CA ILE A 633 -17.90 21.90 -2.27
C ILE A 633 -18.79 21.15 -3.24
N THR A 634 -19.01 19.85 -3.01
CA THR A 634 -19.99 19.05 -3.74
C THR A 634 -20.98 18.42 -2.76
N ILE A 635 -22.27 18.46 -3.12
CA ILE A 635 -23.35 17.88 -2.32
C ILE A 635 -24.13 16.91 -3.19
N GLU A 636 -24.33 15.70 -2.68
CA GLU A 636 -25.05 14.61 -3.33
C GLU A 636 -26.24 14.18 -2.46
N ALA A 637 -27.40 13.93 -3.06
CA ALA A 637 -28.56 13.36 -2.37
C ALA A 637 -28.72 11.89 -2.74
N ALA A 638 -29.31 11.10 -1.83
CA ALA A 638 -29.53 9.67 -2.03
C ALA A 638 -30.37 9.32 -3.29
N ASP A 639 -31.31 10.18 -3.68
CA ASP A 639 -32.16 10.05 -4.88
C ASP A 639 -31.69 10.93 -6.06
N GLY A 640 -30.56 11.63 -5.89
CA GLY A 640 -29.99 12.59 -6.82
C GLY A 640 -30.78 13.89 -6.95
N GLU A 641 -32.05 13.82 -7.38
CA GLU A 641 -32.86 15.00 -7.74
C GLU A 641 -33.06 15.98 -6.58
N THR A 642 -33.12 15.48 -5.35
CA THR A 642 -33.40 16.27 -4.15
C THR A 642 -32.23 17.20 -3.79
N ALA A 643 -30.97 16.86 -4.12
CA ALA A 643 -29.84 17.78 -3.92
C ALA A 643 -29.99 19.08 -4.71
N PHE A 644 -30.59 19.02 -5.90
CA PHE A 644 -30.74 20.21 -6.75
C PHE A 644 -32.01 21.01 -6.44
N ARG A 645 -33.13 20.33 -6.21
CA ARG A 645 -34.45 20.99 -6.08
C ARG A 645 -34.81 21.40 -4.66
N ASP A 646 -34.25 20.71 -3.67
CA ASP A 646 -34.73 20.78 -2.29
C ASP A 646 -33.70 21.42 -1.34
N LEU A 647 -32.54 21.84 -1.87
CA LEU A 647 -31.54 22.55 -1.08
C LEU A 647 -31.60 24.06 -1.33
N ASP A 648 -31.75 24.81 -0.26
CA ASP A 648 -31.44 26.24 -0.21
C ASP A 648 -30.00 26.44 0.28
N ILE A 649 -29.23 27.28 -0.41
CA ILE A 649 -27.81 27.51 -0.15
C ILE A 649 -27.66 28.97 0.23
N ILE A 650 -27.29 29.20 1.48
CA ILE A 650 -27.08 30.51 2.07
C ILE A 650 -25.58 30.70 2.26
N CYS A 651 -25.03 31.76 1.68
CA CYS A 651 -23.61 32.08 1.74
C CYS A 651 -23.44 33.49 2.31
N THR A 652 -22.65 33.62 3.38
CA THR A 652 -22.34 34.91 4.02
C THR A 652 -20.84 35.10 4.17
N CYS A 653 -20.39 36.34 4.01
CA CYS A 653 -18.99 36.76 4.10
C CYS A 653 -18.93 37.90 5.11
N ASN A 654 -18.45 37.60 6.32
CA ASN A 654 -18.51 38.47 7.50
C ASN A 654 -19.93 39.01 7.77
N GLY A 655 -20.95 38.14 7.63
CA GLY A 655 -22.36 38.48 7.77
C GLY A 655 -23.05 39.03 6.52
N GLU A 656 -22.29 39.50 5.51
CA GLU A 656 -22.88 40.02 4.27
C GLU A 656 -23.18 38.89 3.27
N PRO A 657 -24.36 38.85 2.66
CA PRO A 657 -24.72 37.77 1.73
C PRO A 657 -23.93 37.87 0.43
N PHE A 658 -23.49 36.72 -0.09
CA PHE A 658 -22.89 36.61 -1.42
C PHE A 658 -23.48 35.43 -2.20
N TYR A 659 -23.29 35.44 -3.52
CA TYR A 659 -23.85 34.42 -4.39
C TYR A 659 -22.76 33.50 -4.93
N VAL A 660 -23.05 32.20 -4.94
CA VAL A 660 -22.25 31.15 -5.55
C VAL A 660 -23.12 30.44 -6.59
N PRO A 661 -22.66 30.31 -7.85
CA PRO A 661 -23.43 29.57 -8.84
C PRO A 661 -23.57 28.09 -8.45
N ARG A 662 -24.74 27.51 -8.72
CA ARG A 662 -24.99 26.07 -8.54
C ARG A 662 -24.78 25.36 -9.86
N GLU A 663 -23.84 24.44 -9.91
CA GLU A 663 -23.58 23.62 -11.10
C GLU A 663 -24.15 22.22 -10.91
N VAL A 664 -25.02 21.80 -11.82
CA VAL A 664 -25.49 20.41 -11.84
C VAL A 664 -24.43 19.57 -12.53
N VAL A 665 -23.86 18.65 -11.78
CA VAL A 665 -22.97 17.64 -12.33
C VAL A 665 -23.85 16.48 -12.76
N TRP A 666 -24.10 16.39 -14.07
CA TRP A 666 -24.80 15.29 -14.69
C TRP A 666 -23.83 14.12 -14.93
N GLU A 667 -24.26 12.94 -14.52
CA GLU A 667 -23.67 11.67 -14.94
C GLU A 667 -24.61 11.10 -16.01
N ASP A 668 -24.15 11.11 -17.27
CA ASP A 668 -24.89 10.52 -18.39
C ASP A 668 -24.77 8.99 -18.31
N ASP A 669 -25.84 8.37 -17.81
CA ASP A 669 -26.04 6.93 -17.88
C ASP A 669 -26.96 6.61 -19.07
N PHE A 670 -26.56 5.64 -19.90
CA PHE A 670 -27.30 5.13 -21.08
C PHE A 670 -28.76 4.73 -20.76
N GLY A 671 -29.67 5.72 -20.70
CA GLY A 671 -31.12 5.57 -20.65
C GLY A 671 -31.80 5.81 -19.29
N ALA A 672 -31.09 6.05 -18.20
CA ALA A 672 -31.70 6.41 -16.92
C ALA A 672 -30.79 7.33 -16.09
N SER A 673 -30.91 8.64 -16.28
CA SER A 673 -30.21 9.65 -15.46
C SER A 673 -30.59 9.51 -13.98
N ARG A 674 -29.71 8.99 -13.11
CA ARG A 674 -30.08 8.78 -11.70
C ARG A 674 -29.12 9.23 -10.60
N THR A 675 -28.10 10.01 -10.89
CA THR A 675 -27.38 10.76 -9.82
C THR A 675 -27.12 12.20 -10.25
N ARG A 676 -27.80 13.15 -9.57
CA ARG A 676 -27.47 14.58 -9.66
C ARG A 676 -26.66 14.95 -8.42
N LYS A 677 -25.44 15.43 -8.64
CA LYS A 677 -24.64 16.11 -7.63
C LYS A 677 -24.69 17.61 -7.91
N ILE A 678 -24.71 18.44 -6.88
CA ILE A 678 -24.50 19.88 -7.02
C ILE A 678 -23.06 20.21 -6.66
N ALA A 679 -22.40 21.03 -7.49
CA ALA A 679 -21.12 21.62 -7.18
C ALA A 679 -21.30 23.12 -6.90
N LEU A 680 -20.58 23.60 -5.88
CA LEU A 680 -20.49 25.00 -5.50
C LEU A 680 -19.05 25.47 -5.78
N PRO A 681 -18.74 25.96 -6.99
CA PRO A 681 -17.43 26.48 -7.35
C PRO A 681 -17.25 27.88 -6.75
N LEU A 682 -16.64 27.95 -5.56
CA LEU A 682 -16.40 29.22 -4.87
C LEU A 682 -15.46 30.15 -5.62
N GLU A 683 -14.64 29.62 -6.53
CA GLU A 683 -13.82 30.43 -7.43
C GLU A 683 -14.67 31.31 -8.38
N ARG A 684 -15.95 31.00 -8.56
CA ARG A 684 -16.90 31.80 -9.36
C ARG A 684 -17.86 32.63 -8.50
N ALA A 685 -17.62 32.71 -7.19
CA ALA A 685 -18.45 33.49 -6.28
C ALA A 685 -18.41 34.98 -6.62
N SER A 686 -19.57 35.63 -6.64
CA SER A 686 -19.63 37.08 -6.83
C SER A 686 -19.44 37.79 -5.50
N ARG A 687 -18.57 38.81 -5.45
CA ARG A 687 -18.40 39.72 -4.29
C ARG A 687 -17.87 39.07 -3.01
N ILE A 688 -17.15 37.95 -3.10
CA ILE A 688 -16.43 37.41 -1.93
C ILE A 688 -15.19 38.30 -1.66
N ASN A 689 -15.02 38.77 -0.42
CA ASN A 689 -13.89 39.64 -0.08
C ASN A 689 -12.61 38.83 0.13
N TRP A 690 -11.50 39.29 -0.45
CA TRP A 690 -10.17 38.67 -0.32
C TRP A 690 -9.57 38.78 1.08
N HIS A 691 -10.13 39.61 1.95
CA HIS A 691 -9.84 39.62 3.39
C HIS A 691 -11.14 39.46 4.17
N SER A 692 -11.35 38.26 4.73
CA SER A 692 -12.57 37.88 5.43
C SER A 692 -12.24 37.08 6.68
N GLU A 693 -12.77 37.54 7.81
CA GLU A 693 -12.62 36.92 9.13
C GLU A 693 -13.41 35.63 9.22
N GLU A 694 -14.60 35.61 8.61
CA GLU A 694 -15.47 34.45 8.56
C GLU A 694 -16.26 34.43 7.25
N VAL A 695 -16.23 33.29 6.57
CA VAL A 695 -17.09 32.95 5.44
C VAL A 695 -17.87 31.71 5.83
N GLU A 696 -19.20 31.79 5.76
CA GLU A 696 -20.10 30.71 6.11
C GLU A 696 -20.91 30.28 4.88
N ILE A 697 -20.98 28.96 4.68
CA ILE A 697 -21.82 28.31 3.67
C ILE A 697 -22.73 27.33 4.38
N VAL A 698 -24.05 27.52 4.25
CA VAL A 698 -25.08 26.68 4.88
C VAL A 698 -26.00 26.14 3.80
N ALA A 699 -26.19 24.82 3.78
CA ALA A 699 -27.22 24.17 2.99
C ALA A 699 -28.40 23.77 3.89
N ARG A 700 -29.61 24.15 3.51
CA ARG A 700 -30.86 23.85 4.23
C ARG A 700 -31.82 23.10 3.33
N GLN A 701 -32.49 22.10 3.89
CA GLN A 701 -33.51 21.34 3.17
C GLN A 701 -34.86 22.05 3.22
N ILE A 702 -35.44 22.37 2.08
CA ILE A 702 -36.69 23.13 1.96
C ILE A 702 -37.87 22.26 2.43
N SER A 703 -37.96 21.02 1.99
CA SER A 703 -39.08 20.11 2.31
C SER A 703 -39.15 19.70 3.78
N ASP A 704 -38.07 19.86 4.54
CA ASP A 704 -37.97 19.51 5.97
C ASP A 704 -37.91 20.79 6.83
N GLY A 705 -38.63 21.84 6.44
CA GLY A 705 -38.79 23.06 7.22
C GLY A 705 -37.53 23.91 7.35
N GLY A 706 -36.59 23.82 6.40
CA GLY A 706 -35.35 24.60 6.41
C GLY A 706 -34.29 24.06 7.37
N LYS A 707 -34.36 22.79 7.76
CA LYS A 707 -33.31 22.15 8.59
C LYS A 707 -31.95 22.17 7.88
N VAL A 708 -30.90 22.43 8.65
CA VAL A 708 -29.53 22.46 8.15
C VAL A 708 -29.09 21.04 7.79
N VAL A 709 -28.65 20.87 6.55
CA VAL A 709 -28.05 19.63 6.02
C VAL A 709 -26.54 19.67 6.19
N PHE A 710 -25.97 20.85 6.05
CA PHE A 710 -24.54 21.08 6.01
C PHE A 710 -24.21 22.53 6.38
N ARG A 711 -23.12 22.72 7.10
CA ARG A 711 -22.51 24.04 7.38
C ARG A 711 -21.00 23.92 7.28
N TYR A 712 -20.36 24.91 6.65
CA TYR A 712 -18.91 25.04 6.63
C TYR A 712 -18.49 26.49 6.80
N ARG A 713 -17.48 26.70 7.65
CA ARG A 713 -16.93 28.01 8.02
C ARG A 713 -15.42 28.03 7.79
N PHE A 714 -14.93 29.11 7.19
CA PHE A 714 -13.50 29.31 6.89
C PHE A 714 -13.15 30.80 6.85
N ALA A 715 -11.86 31.14 6.84
CA ALA A 715 -11.37 32.51 6.72
C ALA A 715 -10.54 32.70 5.45
N ILE A 716 -10.46 33.95 4.96
CA ILE A 716 -9.68 34.31 3.77
C ILE A 716 -8.74 35.45 4.13
N VAL A 717 -7.45 35.30 3.80
CA VAL A 717 -6.46 36.37 3.92
C VAL A 717 -5.87 36.71 2.54
N PRO A 718 -5.49 37.97 2.28
CA PRO A 718 -5.04 38.42 0.97
C PRO A 718 -3.57 38.03 0.69
N ILE A 719 -3.15 36.84 1.14
CA ILE A 719 -1.82 36.27 0.99
C ILE A 719 -1.76 35.43 -0.29
N GLN A 720 -0.69 35.57 -1.06
CA GLN A 720 -0.42 34.77 -2.25
C GLN A 720 1.04 34.27 -2.25
N GLN A 721 1.32 33.22 -3.03
CA GLN A 721 2.66 32.64 -3.19
C GLN A 721 3.38 32.35 -1.86
N PHE A 722 2.64 31.91 -0.84
CA PHE A 722 3.26 31.52 0.42
C PHE A 722 4.15 30.29 0.22
N ARG A 723 5.44 30.41 0.52
CA ARG A 723 6.46 29.41 0.18
C ARG A 723 7.67 29.44 1.10
N LEU A 724 8.39 28.32 1.09
CA LEU A 724 9.77 28.26 1.57
C LEU A 724 10.70 28.87 0.51
N VAL A 725 11.60 29.78 0.91
CA VAL A 725 12.52 30.48 -0.01
C VAL A 725 13.94 29.98 0.17
N GLU A 726 14.37 29.85 1.42
CA GLU A 726 15.75 29.52 1.78
C GLU A 726 15.75 28.58 2.98
N ALA A 727 16.70 27.65 3.03
CA ALA A 727 16.93 26.79 4.18
C ALA A 727 18.41 26.41 4.27
N HIS A 728 18.96 26.42 5.48
CA HIS A 728 20.37 26.05 5.71
C HIS A 728 20.56 25.49 7.12
N ALA A 729 21.56 24.63 7.28
CA ALA A 729 21.88 24.02 8.56
C ALA A 729 22.82 24.92 9.38
N GLU A 730 22.40 25.33 10.57
CA GLU A 730 23.20 26.04 11.57
C GLU A 730 23.27 25.20 12.85
N ASN A 731 24.48 24.83 13.29
CA ASN A 731 24.70 24.07 14.53
C ASN A 731 23.87 22.77 14.66
N GLY A 732 23.58 22.10 13.53
CA GLY A 732 22.78 20.87 13.51
C GLY A 732 21.26 21.09 13.50
N ILE A 733 20.80 22.33 13.45
CA ILE A 733 19.39 22.71 13.31
C ILE A 733 19.21 23.35 11.93
N VAL A 734 18.15 22.99 11.21
CA VAL A 734 17.84 23.61 9.92
C VAL A 734 16.98 24.85 10.14
N VAL A 735 17.52 26.01 9.78
CA VAL A 735 16.82 27.29 9.78
C VAL A 735 16.24 27.52 8.39
N ALA A 736 15.03 28.07 8.32
CA ALA A 736 14.27 28.26 7.09
C ALA A 736 13.72 29.69 7.02
N SER A 737 13.66 30.25 5.81
CA SER A 737 13.05 31.54 5.53
C SER A 737 11.80 31.35 4.67
N TYR A 738 10.66 31.81 5.18
CA TYR A 738 9.37 31.74 4.49
C TYR A 738 8.96 33.12 4.02
N SER A 739 8.32 33.19 2.85
CA SER A 739 7.83 34.45 2.29
C SER A 739 6.43 34.31 1.72
N PHE A 740 5.73 35.43 1.63
CA PHE A 740 4.54 35.57 0.80
C PHE A 740 4.44 36.97 0.22
N ASN A 741 3.62 37.14 -0.82
CA ASN A 741 3.21 38.45 -1.30
C ASN A 741 1.80 38.77 -0.83
N SER A 742 1.49 40.05 -0.66
CA SER A 742 0.12 40.48 -0.41
C SER A 742 -0.60 40.86 -1.71
N ARG A 743 -1.91 40.65 -1.80
CA ARG A 743 -2.78 41.19 -2.87
C ARG A 743 -3.32 42.58 -2.55
N LEU A 744 -3.46 42.90 -1.27
CA LEU A 744 -3.96 44.18 -0.77
C LEU A 744 -2.91 44.85 0.11
N ASN A 745 -3.09 46.12 0.44
CA ASN A 745 -2.29 46.74 1.50
C ASN A 745 -2.75 46.14 2.84
N ILE A 746 -1.81 45.56 3.59
CA ILE A 746 -2.08 44.93 4.89
C ILE A 746 -1.02 45.34 5.91
N ARG A 747 -1.38 45.24 7.19
CA ARG A 747 -0.43 45.26 8.31
C ARG A 747 -0.30 43.84 8.85
N VAL A 748 0.94 43.38 8.99
CA VAL A 748 1.26 42.06 9.53
C VAL A 748 1.94 42.26 10.87
N THR A 749 1.35 41.73 11.93
CA THR A 749 1.92 41.77 13.28
C THR A 749 2.49 40.40 13.63
N ASP A 750 3.76 40.39 13.99
CA ASP A 750 4.50 39.21 14.41
C ASP A 750 4.18 38.83 15.87
N PRO A 751 4.51 37.59 16.31
CA PRO A 751 4.30 37.16 17.71
C PRO A 751 5.06 38.00 18.74
N ASP A 752 6.15 38.64 18.32
CA ASP A 752 6.95 39.55 19.14
C ASP A 752 6.35 40.97 19.24
N GLY A 753 5.22 41.22 18.55
CA GLY A 753 4.53 42.51 18.49
C GLY A 753 5.04 43.46 17.40
N THR A 754 6.01 43.05 16.58
CA THR A 754 6.53 43.87 15.48
C THR A 754 5.49 43.99 14.37
N VAL A 755 5.16 45.21 13.97
CA VAL A 755 4.19 45.49 12.88
C VAL A 755 4.94 45.85 11.60
N THR A 756 4.63 45.14 10.52
CA THR A 756 5.17 45.39 9.17
C THR A 756 4.05 45.79 8.22
N GLU A 757 4.17 46.94 7.57
CA GLU A 757 3.24 47.35 6.51
C GLU A 757 3.65 46.72 5.17
N VAL A 758 2.78 45.90 4.60
CA VAL A 758 3.02 45.19 3.34
C VAL A 758 2.08 45.77 2.29
N ARG A 759 2.65 46.49 1.32
CA ARG A 759 1.89 47.04 0.19
C ARG A 759 1.34 45.93 -0.71
N ALA A 760 0.32 46.25 -1.50
CA ALA A 760 -0.17 45.37 -2.55
C ALA A 760 0.99 44.95 -3.48
N ARG A 761 1.13 43.63 -3.68
CA ARG A 761 2.24 42.95 -4.36
C ARG A 761 3.61 43.03 -3.65
N GLY A 762 3.70 43.68 -2.50
CA GLY A 762 4.88 43.68 -1.65
C GLY A 762 5.14 42.31 -1.03
N ASP A 763 6.41 42.06 -0.71
CA ASP A 763 6.88 40.83 -0.07
C ASP A 763 6.93 40.99 1.45
N TYR A 764 6.53 39.94 2.16
CA TYR A 764 6.84 39.74 3.56
C TYR A 764 7.69 38.47 3.71
N SER A 765 8.65 38.48 4.63
CA SER A 765 9.48 37.30 4.91
C SER A 765 9.81 37.18 6.39
N LYS A 766 9.84 35.95 6.91
CA LYS A 766 10.20 35.63 8.29
C LYS A 766 11.07 34.38 8.34
N ARG A 767 12.07 34.41 9.24
CA ARG A 767 12.91 33.25 9.55
C ARG A 767 12.30 32.44 10.68
N MET A 768 12.26 31.13 10.49
CA MET A 768 11.72 30.13 11.42
C MET A 768 12.62 28.89 11.44
N LEU A 769 12.44 27.97 12.37
CA LEU A 769 13.08 26.66 12.27
C LEU A 769 12.29 25.81 11.27
N LEU A 770 12.99 24.97 10.51
CA LEU A 770 12.32 24.09 9.54
C LEU A 770 11.33 23.12 10.23
N LYS A 771 11.61 22.76 11.49
CA LYS A 771 10.78 21.89 12.33
C LYS A 771 9.52 22.56 12.87
N ASP A 772 9.44 23.89 12.85
CA ASP A 772 8.29 24.61 13.41
C ASP A 772 7.05 24.31 12.58
N GLU A 773 5.91 24.09 13.23
CA GLU A 773 4.69 23.70 12.54
C GLU A 773 3.92 24.90 12.00
N PHE A 774 3.91 26.00 12.75
CA PHE A 774 3.10 27.18 12.43
C PHE A 774 3.89 28.48 12.63
N LEU A 775 3.58 29.47 11.80
CA LEU A 775 3.94 30.87 11.99
C LEU A 775 2.67 31.64 12.41
N PRO A 776 2.53 32.01 13.70
CA PRO A 776 1.43 32.85 14.14
C PRO A 776 1.64 34.29 13.65
N LEU A 777 0.60 34.89 13.08
CA LEU A 777 0.58 36.27 12.60
C LEU A 777 -0.81 36.87 12.82
N THR A 778 -0.86 38.17 13.10
CA THR A 778 -2.10 38.94 12.97
C THR A 778 -2.06 39.74 11.68
N ILE A 779 -3.03 39.52 10.80
CA ILE A 779 -3.13 40.19 9.50
C ILE A 779 -4.31 41.16 9.55
N GLU A 780 -4.03 42.45 9.39
CA GLU A 780 -5.01 43.52 9.41
C GLU A 780 -5.07 44.23 8.05
N SER A 781 -6.25 44.65 7.60
CA SER A 781 -6.37 45.53 6.44
C SER A 781 -5.79 46.92 6.74
N GLU A 782 -5.32 47.64 5.73
CA GLU A 782 -4.75 48.98 5.88
C GLU A 782 -5.68 49.96 6.62
N ASP A 783 -6.99 49.86 6.37
CA ASP A 783 -8.04 50.65 7.01
C ASP A 783 -8.47 50.14 8.40
N GLY A 784 -7.91 49.02 8.86
CA GLY A 784 -8.26 48.37 10.12
C GLY A 784 -9.66 47.76 10.17
N SER A 785 -10.38 47.70 9.04
CA SER A 785 -11.75 47.18 8.98
C SER A 785 -11.84 45.65 9.16
N ARG A 786 -10.74 44.93 8.90
CA ARG A 786 -10.65 43.48 8.98
C ARG A 786 -9.39 43.03 9.70
N ARG A 787 -9.52 42.03 10.58
CA ARG A 787 -8.42 41.45 11.33
C ARG A 787 -8.55 39.93 11.44
N VAL A 788 -7.53 39.22 11.00
CA VAL A 788 -7.43 37.75 11.15
C VAL A 788 -6.19 37.39 11.93
N ASP A 789 -6.38 36.77 13.10
CA ASP A 789 -5.30 36.13 13.84
C ASP A 789 -5.08 34.71 13.28
N ALA A 790 -4.02 34.57 12.48
CA ALA A 790 -3.69 33.41 11.67
C ALA A 790 -2.53 32.60 12.25
N LYS A 791 -2.52 31.30 11.96
CA LYS A 791 -1.39 30.38 12.10
C LYS A 791 -1.09 29.80 10.72
N LEU A 792 -0.12 30.38 10.01
CA LEU A 792 0.29 29.87 8.71
C LEU A 792 1.06 28.56 8.88
N ALA A 793 0.69 27.53 8.12
CA ALA A 793 1.34 26.23 8.18
C ALA A 793 2.76 26.30 7.56
N LEU A 794 3.78 25.82 8.25
CA LEU A 794 5.18 25.81 7.78
C LEU A 794 5.59 24.42 7.31
N ALA A 795 6.73 24.24 6.62
CA ALA A 795 7.11 22.92 6.09
C ALA A 795 7.22 21.84 7.18
N ALA A 796 7.55 22.20 8.43
CA ALA A 796 7.47 21.33 9.61
C ALA A 796 8.22 20.00 9.44
N LEU A 797 9.49 20.10 9.06
CA LEU A 797 10.42 18.98 8.88
C LEU A 797 11.52 19.07 9.93
N ASP A 798 11.53 18.11 10.85
CA ASP A 798 12.59 17.94 11.85
C ASP A 798 13.62 16.95 11.33
N VAL A 799 14.86 17.41 11.14
CA VAL A 799 15.95 16.63 10.57
C VAL A 799 16.91 16.24 11.70
N SER A 800 16.99 14.95 12.01
CA SER A 800 17.91 14.41 12.99
C SER A 800 19.09 13.73 12.31
N ILE A 801 20.29 14.24 12.58
CA ILE A 801 21.56 13.71 12.06
C ILE A 801 22.35 13.15 13.25
N PRO A 802 22.93 11.93 13.14
CA PRO A 802 23.77 11.36 14.19
C PRO A 802 24.91 12.30 14.59
N GLU A 803 25.08 12.50 15.91
CA GLU A 803 26.06 13.45 16.44
C GLU A 803 27.49 13.13 16.00
N GLU A 804 27.85 11.84 15.91
CA GLU A 804 29.16 11.38 15.44
C GLU A 804 29.46 11.87 14.01
N ILE A 805 28.51 11.70 13.07
CA ILE A 805 28.66 12.14 11.68
C ILE A 805 28.64 13.67 11.59
N ALA A 806 27.74 14.32 12.33
CA ALA A 806 27.66 15.77 12.38
C ALA A 806 28.96 16.39 12.92
N ALA A 807 29.59 15.76 13.92
CA ALA A 807 30.88 16.19 14.47
C ALA A 807 32.02 16.02 13.45
N ILE A 808 32.03 14.93 12.68
CA ILE A 808 33.00 14.75 11.58
C ILE A 808 32.80 15.84 10.54
N SER A 809 31.58 16.00 10.03
CA SER A 809 31.21 16.98 9.00
C SER A 809 31.58 18.41 9.37
N ARG A 810 31.49 18.80 10.65
CA ARG A 810 31.93 20.11 11.16
C ARG A 810 33.44 20.34 11.06
N LYS A 811 34.24 19.28 11.20
CA LYS A 811 35.72 19.36 11.13
C LYS A 811 36.25 19.16 9.70
N ARG A 812 35.70 18.20 8.96
CA ARG A 812 36.09 17.84 7.59
C ARG A 812 34.95 17.14 6.84
N PRO A 813 35.00 17.00 5.51
CA PRO A 813 34.03 16.18 4.78
C PRO A 813 34.01 14.72 5.25
N VAL A 814 32.82 14.13 5.29
CA VAL A 814 32.58 12.70 5.50
C VAL A 814 32.92 11.95 4.20
N CYS A 815 33.66 10.85 4.28
CA CYS A 815 34.14 10.13 3.09
C CYS A 815 34.04 8.60 3.23
N LEU A 816 34.57 7.86 2.24
CA LEU A 816 34.54 6.39 2.19
C LEU A 816 35.18 5.74 3.42
N ALA A 817 36.23 6.36 3.96
CA ALA A 817 36.91 5.91 5.17
C ALA A 817 35.96 5.88 6.40
N ASP A 818 35.09 6.89 6.52
CA ASP A 818 34.11 6.98 7.60
C ASP A 818 33.03 5.92 7.44
N ALA A 819 32.51 5.74 6.21
CA ALA A 819 31.51 4.73 5.92
C ALA A 819 31.99 3.30 6.24
N ILE A 820 33.25 2.99 5.94
CA ILE A 820 33.83 1.67 6.21
C ILE A 820 34.15 1.46 7.70
N SER A 821 34.60 2.52 8.39
CA SER A 821 35.02 2.41 9.80
C SER A 821 33.87 2.44 10.79
N LEU A 822 32.87 3.31 10.56
CA LEU A 822 31.71 3.47 11.44
C LEU A 822 30.64 2.40 11.17
N GLY A 823 30.56 1.90 9.93
CA GLY A 823 29.57 0.91 9.53
C GLY A 823 28.15 1.48 9.40
N THR A 824 27.24 0.67 8.89
CA THR A 824 25.86 1.09 8.57
C THR A 824 25.09 1.54 9.81
N SER A 825 25.27 0.93 10.98
CA SER A 825 24.51 1.27 12.20
C SER A 825 24.65 2.73 12.66
N LYS A 826 25.70 3.44 12.24
CA LYS A 826 25.95 4.84 12.59
C LYS A 826 25.54 5.86 11.52
N GLY A 827 25.11 5.37 10.35
CA GLY A 827 24.75 6.19 9.18
C GLY A 827 23.29 6.61 9.09
N GLU A 828 22.44 6.26 10.06
CA GLU A 828 21.00 6.48 9.99
C GLU A 828 20.62 7.94 10.28
N ILE A 829 19.99 8.60 9.30
CA ILE A 829 19.47 9.96 9.39
C ILE A 829 17.94 9.86 9.33
N THR A 830 17.26 10.63 10.17
CA THR A 830 15.79 10.60 10.23
C THR A 830 15.21 11.97 9.94
N ILE A 831 14.15 12.02 9.14
CA ILE A 831 13.34 13.22 8.90
C ILE A 831 11.94 12.95 9.43
N ARG A 832 11.51 13.72 10.43
CA ARG A 832 10.16 13.70 10.97
C ARG A 832 9.37 14.86 10.39
N ALA A 833 8.35 14.54 9.62
CA ALA A 833 7.38 15.49 9.11
C ALA A 833 6.21 15.59 10.08
N THR A 834 5.82 16.79 10.47
CA THR A 834 4.67 17.04 11.36
C THR A 834 3.60 17.85 10.64
N GLY A 835 2.35 17.69 11.06
CA GLY A 835 1.21 18.38 10.45
C GLY A 835 0.91 17.98 8.99
N TRP A 836 -0.26 18.41 8.54
CA TRP A 836 -0.76 18.20 7.19
C TRP A 836 -0.39 19.33 6.26
N ARG A 837 0.11 19.02 5.07
CA ARG A 837 0.45 19.99 4.03
C ARG A 837 -0.12 19.55 2.70
N TYR A 838 -0.77 20.45 1.99
CA TYR A 838 -1.29 20.11 0.68
C TYR A 838 -0.16 19.82 -0.34
N ASN A 839 0.98 20.49 -0.19
CA ASN A 839 2.18 20.28 -0.99
C ASN A 839 3.45 20.27 -0.11
N ARG A 840 3.98 19.07 0.18
CA ARG A 840 5.29 18.91 0.81
C ARG A 840 6.00 17.72 0.19
N VAL A 841 7.18 17.95 -0.37
CA VAL A 841 7.99 16.91 -1.02
C VAL A 841 9.44 17.11 -0.60
N ILE A 842 10.17 16.01 -0.39
CA ILE A 842 11.59 16.06 -0.09
C ILE A 842 12.38 15.22 -1.09
N TYR A 843 13.55 15.73 -1.47
CA TYR A 843 14.61 14.97 -2.10
C TYR A 843 15.87 15.07 -1.23
N VAL A 844 16.44 13.92 -0.90
CA VAL A 844 17.73 13.82 -0.23
C VAL A 844 18.72 13.32 -1.26
N LEU A 845 19.71 14.15 -1.56
CA LEU A 845 20.73 13.93 -2.57
C LEU A 845 22.11 13.92 -1.92
N ALA A 846 23.04 13.15 -2.47
CA ALA A 846 24.47 13.29 -2.21
C ALA A 846 25.21 13.34 -3.54
N GLY A 847 25.70 14.52 -3.91
CA GLY A 847 26.08 14.80 -5.30
C GLY A 847 24.89 14.56 -6.24
N LEU A 848 25.08 13.69 -7.24
CA LEU A 848 24.02 13.31 -8.19
C LEU A 848 23.20 12.08 -7.74
N ASN A 849 23.50 11.51 -6.57
CA ASN A 849 22.84 10.31 -6.08
C ASN A 849 21.62 10.65 -5.23
N ALA A 850 20.43 10.26 -5.67
CA ALA A 850 19.23 10.27 -4.84
C ALA A 850 19.33 9.18 -3.76
N ILE A 851 19.30 9.61 -2.50
CA ILE A 851 19.25 8.75 -1.31
C ILE A 851 17.78 8.49 -0.95
N CYS A 852 16.96 9.54 -0.89
CA CYS A 852 15.56 9.45 -0.52
C CYS A 852 14.70 10.42 -1.34
N ILE A 853 13.54 9.98 -1.81
CA ILE A 853 12.53 10.81 -2.48
C ILE A 853 11.18 10.45 -1.89
N LYS A 854 10.51 11.40 -1.24
CA LYS A 854 9.23 11.16 -0.58
C LYS A 854 8.31 12.38 -0.70
N GLU A 855 7.05 12.12 -1.03
CA GLU A 855 5.97 13.10 -0.84
C GLU A 855 5.47 12.98 0.61
N LEU A 856 5.54 14.09 1.35
CA LEU A 856 5.29 14.16 2.78
C LEU A 856 4.07 15.01 3.09
N LYS A 857 2.98 14.86 2.34
CA LYS A 857 1.74 15.64 2.59
C LYS A 857 1.15 15.39 3.98
N GLN A 858 1.49 14.24 4.57
CA GLN A 858 1.03 13.76 5.86
C GLN A 858 2.20 13.76 6.87
N PRO A 859 1.93 13.76 8.18
CA PRO A 859 2.95 13.47 9.19
C PRO A 859 3.54 12.08 8.95
N ALA A 860 4.87 11.97 9.00
CA ALA A 860 5.57 10.71 8.78
C ALA A 860 6.99 10.80 9.35
N VAL A 861 7.60 9.65 9.65
CA VAL A 861 9.02 9.57 10.04
C VAL A 861 9.74 8.72 9.01
N ILE A 862 10.66 9.33 8.29
CA ILE A 862 11.49 8.63 7.30
C ILE A 862 12.89 8.46 7.86
N SER A 863 13.37 7.23 7.89
CA SER A 863 14.77 6.92 8.13
C SER A 863 15.44 6.52 6.81
N PHE A 864 16.68 6.96 6.62
CA PHE A 864 17.54 6.44 5.56
C PHE A 864 18.99 6.43 6.03
N ASN A 865 19.83 5.63 5.39
CA ASN A 865 21.18 5.39 5.86
C ASN A 865 22.22 5.87 4.85
N LEU A 866 23.02 6.87 5.23
CA LEU A 866 24.07 7.43 4.39
C LEU A 866 25.12 6.38 4.00
N PHE A 867 25.38 5.40 4.88
CA PHE A 867 26.41 4.37 4.69
C PHE A 867 25.86 3.04 4.16
N ALA A 868 24.56 2.93 3.84
CA ALA A 868 24.00 1.72 3.25
C ALA A 868 24.57 1.39 1.86
N ALA A 869 25.05 2.40 1.13
CA ALA A 869 25.66 2.23 -0.19
C ALA A 869 27.06 2.88 -0.27
N PRO A 870 28.10 2.33 0.39
CA PRO A 870 29.44 2.94 0.44
C PRO A 870 30.05 3.22 -0.94
N LYS A 871 29.62 2.49 -1.98
CA LYS A 871 30.02 2.72 -3.38
C LYS A 871 29.78 4.14 -3.86
N MET A 872 28.84 4.88 -3.29
CA MET A 872 28.59 6.28 -3.65
C MET A 872 29.78 7.21 -3.33
N PHE A 873 30.64 6.82 -2.37
CA PHE A 873 31.85 7.54 -2.01
C PHE A 873 33.07 7.08 -2.81
N VAL A 874 32.92 6.13 -3.74
CA VAL A 874 34.03 5.68 -4.58
C VAL A 874 34.20 6.66 -5.74
N PRO A 875 35.39 7.26 -5.93
CA PRO A 875 35.65 8.18 -7.03
C PRO A 875 35.36 7.54 -8.40
N ASN A 876 34.53 8.19 -9.20
CA ASN A 876 34.27 7.79 -10.60
C ASN A 876 35.15 8.54 -11.61
N SER A 877 35.87 9.56 -11.16
CA SER A 877 36.86 10.31 -11.93
C SER A 877 38.25 10.21 -11.31
N THR A 878 39.28 10.61 -12.06
CA THR A 878 40.67 10.68 -11.59
C THR A 878 40.85 11.59 -10.37
N GLU A 879 39.95 12.55 -10.19
CA GLU A 879 39.91 13.44 -9.03
C GLU A 879 38.63 13.17 -8.20
N PRO A 880 38.75 13.03 -6.87
CA PRO A 880 37.61 12.92 -5.96
C PRO A 880 36.73 14.17 -5.96
N ARG A 881 35.42 13.99 -6.03
CA ARG A 881 34.45 15.10 -6.05
C ARG A 881 33.83 15.36 -4.68
N ASP A 882 33.46 16.63 -4.45
CA ASP A 882 32.57 16.98 -3.35
C ASP A 882 31.16 16.48 -3.68
N ILE A 883 30.63 15.62 -2.82
CA ILE A 883 29.32 14.97 -2.96
C ILE A 883 28.43 15.34 -1.77
N ASN A 884 28.45 16.62 -1.40
CA ASN A 884 27.70 17.17 -0.28
C ASN A 884 26.26 16.64 -0.25
N MET A 885 25.80 16.37 0.97
CA MET A 885 24.44 15.88 1.18
C MET A 885 23.49 17.07 1.24
N MET A 886 22.55 17.11 0.30
CA MET A 886 21.54 18.16 0.13
C MET A 886 20.16 17.61 0.45
N LEU A 887 19.37 18.40 1.19
CA LEU A 887 17.94 18.24 1.36
C LEU A 887 17.23 19.29 0.52
N SER A 888 16.67 18.89 -0.61
CA SER A 888 15.77 19.71 -1.41
C SER A 888 14.35 19.57 -0.87
N VAL A 889 13.75 20.67 -0.43
CA VAL A 889 12.37 20.72 0.08
C VAL A 889 11.50 21.46 -0.92
N GLY A 890 10.47 20.78 -1.41
CA GLY A 890 9.38 21.36 -2.17
C GLY A 890 8.24 21.73 -1.24
N TYR A 891 7.98 23.02 -1.02
CA TYR A 891 6.93 23.50 -0.11
C TYR A 891 6.34 24.85 -0.53
N GLY A 892 5.01 24.90 -0.66
CA GLY A 892 4.29 26.10 -1.04
C GLY A 892 4.33 26.40 -2.55
N ASP A 893 3.78 27.56 -2.91
CA ASP A 893 3.41 27.86 -4.30
C ASP A 893 4.28 28.96 -4.92
N LYS A 894 4.60 28.78 -6.20
CA LYS A 894 5.27 29.76 -7.05
C LYS A 894 4.48 29.93 -8.36
N GLU A 895 4.14 31.17 -8.72
CA GLU A 895 3.50 31.43 -10.01
C GLU A 895 4.51 31.22 -11.15
N THR A 896 4.01 30.61 -12.23
CA THR A 896 4.71 30.38 -13.49
C THR A 896 3.79 30.76 -14.66
N PRO A 897 4.32 31.01 -15.88
CA PRO A 897 3.49 31.35 -17.04
C PRO A 897 2.39 30.32 -17.38
N GLY A 898 2.56 29.07 -16.94
CA GLY A 898 1.60 27.97 -17.13
C GLY A 898 0.66 27.70 -15.95
N GLY A 899 0.72 28.48 -14.87
CA GLY A 899 -0.07 28.27 -13.64
C GLY A 899 0.78 28.29 -12.38
N VAL A 900 0.34 27.59 -11.33
CA VAL A 900 1.08 27.49 -10.05
C VAL A 900 1.94 26.23 -10.05
N ALA A 901 3.21 26.37 -9.66
CA ALA A 901 4.16 25.28 -9.47
C ALA A 901 4.67 25.22 -8.03
N LEU A 902 5.17 24.06 -7.61
CA LEU A 902 5.78 23.85 -6.30
C LEU A 902 7.07 24.68 -6.18
N ALA A 903 7.23 25.41 -5.08
CA ALA A 903 8.48 26.11 -4.76
C ALA A 903 9.51 25.14 -4.18
N TRP A 904 10.74 25.20 -4.67
CA TRP A 904 11.85 24.32 -4.26
C TRP A 904 12.98 25.12 -3.62
N THR A 905 13.54 24.56 -2.56
CA THR A 905 14.68 25.12 -1.81
C THR A 905 15.64 24.01 -1.41
N ASP A 906 16.95 24.26 -1.51
CA ASP A 906 17.99 23.31 -1.14
C ASP A 906 18.66 23.70 0.17
N ALA A 907 18.82 22.74 1.09
CA ALA A 907 19.56 22.88 2.34
C ALA A 907 20.72 21.88 2.38
N GLN A 908 21.95 22.36 2.56
CA GLN A 908 23.09 21.48 2.76
C GLN A 908 23.10 20.93 4.19
N LEU A 909 22.99 19.61 4.33
CA LEU A 909 22.96 18.93 5.64
C LEU A 909 24.36 18.50 6.10
N LEU A 910 25.16 17.89 5.21
CA LEU A 910 26.48 17.37 5.52
C LEU A 910 27.49 17.70 4.41
N ARG A 911 28.75 17.94 4.81
CA ARG A 911 29.89 18.01 3.90
C ARG A 911 30.35 16.59 3.61
N CYS A 912 30.38 16.19 2.35
CA CYS A 912 30.75 14.84 1.93
C CYS A 912 31.69 14.90 0.72
N MET A 913 32.62 13.95 0.64
CA MET A 913 33.61 13.86 -0.43
C MET A 913 33.88 12.40 -0.80
N GLU A 914 34.14 12.14 -2.07
CA GLU A 914 34.58 10.83 -2.54
C GLU A 914 35.99 10.47 -2.02
N GLY A 915 36.32 9.19 -2.03
CA GLY A 915 37.64 8.67 -1.69
C GLY A 915 37.91 8.58 -0.19
N ILE A 916 39.19 8.52 0.17
CA ILE A 916 39.68 8.24 1.53
C ILE A 916 40.10 9.50 2.31
N GLY A 917 39.54 10.66 1.93
CA GLY A 917 39.77 11.95 2.60
C GLY A 917 40.87 12.84 2.01
N VAL A 918 41.42 12.45 0.87
CA VAL A 918 42.47 13.15 0.13
C VAL A 918 41.86 13.71 -1.15
N LYS A 919 42.08 14.99 -1.45
CA LYS A 919 41.52 15.66 -2.62
C LYS A 919 42.47 15.66 -3.80
N ASP A 920 43.78 15.71 -3.54
CA ASP A 920 44.81 15.78 -4.59
C ASP A 920 46.06 14.95 -4.24
N TYR A 921 46.77 14.53 -5.28
CA TYR A 921 47.92 13.63 -5.24
C TYR A 921 49.02 14.18 -6.15
N GLN A 922 50.23 14.33 -5.61
CA GLN A 922 51.38 14.81 -6.38
C GLN A 922 52.52 13.79 -6.36
N LEU A 923 53.06 13.53 -7.54
CA LEU A 923 54.27 12.72 -7.68
C LEU A 923 55.50 13.60 -7.41
N VAL A 924 56.27 13.27 -6.38
CA VAL A 924 57.45 14.04 -5.97
C VAL A 924 58.68 13.14 -5.95
N SER A 925 59.79 13.62 -6.52
CA SER A 925 61.09 12.96 -6.43
C SER A 925 61.90 13.59 -5.29
N ARG A 926 62.35 12.77 -4.33
CA ARG A 926 63.23 13.18 -3.22
C ARG A 926 64.32 12.11 -3.04
N ASP A 927 65.59 12.54 -3.00
CA ASP A 927 66.74 11.66 -2.76
C ASP A 927 66.82 10.43 -3.68
N GLY A 928 66.47 10.61 -4.96
CA GLY A 928 66.48 9.53 -5.96
C GLY A 928 65.29 8.55 -5.87
N SER A 929 64.44 8.67 -4.85
CA SER A 929 63.20 7.89 -4.69
C SER A 929 61.97 8.69 -5.14
N LEU A 930 60.95 8.00 -5.63
CA LEU A 930 59.67 8.59 -6.01
C LEU A 930 58.65 8.39 -4.90
N TYR A 931 57.90 9.44 -4.57
CA TYR A 931 56.86 9.43 -3.55
C TYR A 931 55.56 9.96 -4.13
N LEU A 932 54.44 9.37 -3.72
CA LEU A 932 53.13 9.94 -3.91
C LEU A 932 52.79 10.77 -2.66
N ARG A 933 52.80 12.10 -2.79
CA ARG A 933 52.45 13.06 -1.74
C ARG A 933 50.97 13.40 -1.80
N PHE A 934 50.31 13.36 -0.65
CA PHE A 934 48.89 13.71 -0.51
C PHE A 934 48.74 15.17 -0.06
N ASP A 935 47.66 15.82 -0.46
CA ASP A 935 47.33 17.19 0.02
C ASP A 935 47.02 17.22 1.53
N LYS A 936 46.52 16.10 2.06
CA LYS A 936 46.21 15.88 3.48
C LYS A 936 46.55 14.45 3.92
N PRO A 937 46.74 14.21 5.23
CA PRO A 937 46.90 12.85 5.75
C PRO A 937 45.70 11.96 5.44
N VAL A 938 45.98 10.72 5.07
CA VAL A 938 44.95 9.73 4.69
C VAL A 938 44.16 9.28 5.91
N LEU A 939 42.83 9.16 5.79
CA LEU A 939 41.96 8.95 6.96
C LEU A 939 41.72 7.48 7.35
N SER A 940 42.11 6.54 6.50
CA SER A 940 42.01 5.10 6.75
C SER A 940 43.25 4.36 6.23
N ASN A 941 43.50 3.17 6.77
CA ASN A 941 44.44 2.26 6.13
C ASN A 941 43.93 1.90 4.73
N ALA A 942 44.83 1.73 3.78
CA ALA A 942 44.52 1.28 2.43
C ALA A 942 45.61 0.34 1.92
N SER A 943 45.25 -0.46 0.94
CA SER A 943 46.15 -1.28 0.14
C SER A 943 46.25 -0.64 -1.23
N VAL A 944 47.46 -0.38 -1.71
CA VAL A 944 47.70 0.30 -2.98
C VAL A 944 48.38 -0.68 -3.93
N LEU A 945 47.62 -1.17 -4.91
CA LEU A 945 48.10 -2.08 -5.94
C LEU A 945 48.50 -1.27 -7.18
N PHE A 946 49.78 -1.33 -7.55
CA PHE A 946 50.28 -0.70 -8.76
C PHE A 946 50.10 -1.64 -9.95
N LYS A 947 49.52 -1.12 -11.04
CA LYS A 947 49.30 -1.85 -12.29
C LYS A 947 49.94 -1.10 -13.45
N ARG A 948 50.57 -1.84 -14.34
CA ARG A 948 50.90 -1.32 -15.67
C ARG A 948 49.66 -1.38 -16.54
N THR A 949 49.32 -0.29 -17.21
CA THR A 949 48.18 -0.20 -18.12
C THR A 949 48.65 -0.14 -19.60
N GLY A 950 47.76 -0.46 -20.56
CA GLY A 950 48.07 -0.53 -21.99
C GLY A 950 48.31 -1.94 -22.56
N ARG A 951 49.06 -2.06 -23.67
CA ARG A 951 49.21 -3.32 -24.47
C ARG A 951 49.78 -4.54 -23.72
N ARG A 952 50.36 -4.36 -22.53
CA ARG A 952 50.85 -5.42 -21.64
C ARG A 952 50.42 -5.14 -20.21
N ALA A 953 49.10 -5.13 -19.99
CA ALA A 953 48.54 -4.91 -18.66
C ALA A 953 48.98 -6.02 -17.69
N LYS A 954 49.51 -5.64 -16.53
CA LYS A 954 49.99 -6.57 -15.50
C LYS A 954 49.97 -5.90 -14.12
N ASP A 955 49.54 -6.65 -13.11
CA ASP A 955 49.69 -6.27 -11.71
C ASP A 955 51.17 -6.35 -11.32
N LEU A 956 51.69 -5.29 -10.67
CA LEU A 956 53.11 -5.16 -10.34
C LEU A 956 53.36 -5.54 -8.89
N VAL A 957 52.98 -4.65 -7.97
CA VAL A 957 53.27 -4.75 -6.54
C VAL A 957 52.18 -4.07 -5.73
N GLU A 958 51.92 -4.60 -4.56
CA GLU A 958 50.97 -4.05 -3.60
C GLU A 958 51.69 -3.52 -2.36
N VAL A 959 51.33 -2.31 -1.93
CA VAL A 959 51.94 -1.62 -0.78
C VAL A 959 50.85 -1.20 0.20
N LEU A 960 51.14 -1.29 1.50
CA LEU A 960 50.23 -0.82 2.54
C LEU A 960 50.43 0.66 2.79
N LEU A 961 49.31 1.40 2.76
CA LEU A 961 49.22 2.79 3.15
C LEU A 961 48.59 2.87 4.55
N ALA A 962 49.34 3.36 5.52
CA ALA A 962 48.84 3.51 6.88
C ALA A 962 47.98 4.77 7.02
N LYS A 963 47.00 4.73 7.92
CA LYS A 963 46.26 5.91 8.36
C LYS A 963 47.22 7.00 8.83
N ASP A 964 46.85 8.26 8.58
CA ASP A 964 47.59 9.48 8.93
C ASP A 964 48.92 9.66 8.16
N SER A 965 49.16 8.84 7.12
CA SER A 965 50.30 9.02 6.21
C SER A 965 50.06 10.18 5.24
N SER A 966 51.08 11.02 5.04
CA SER A 966 51.06 12.14 4.08
C SER A 966 51.83 11.84 2.77
N GLU A 967 52.64 10.78 2.77
CA GLU A 967 53.43 10.34 1.62
C GLU A 967 53.41 8.80 1.54
N LEU A 968 53.42 8.26 0.32
CA LEU A 968 53.58 6.83 0.03
C LEU A 968 54.83 6.63 -0.85
N THR A 969 55.79 5.85 -0.36
CA THR A 969 56.99 5.50 -1.13
C THR A 969 56.60 4.60 -2.31
N ILE A 970 57.01 4.98 -3.51
CA ILE A 970 56.78 4.20 -4.73
C ILE A 970 57.91 3.17 -4.88
N PRO A 971 57.60 1.87 -4.99
CA PRO A 971 58.61 0.83 -5.18
C PRO A 971 59.46 1.05 -6.44
N ASP A 972 60.73 0.67 -6.40
CA ASP A 972 61.70 0.95 -7.47
C ASP A 972 61.28 0.44 -8.85
N GLU A 973 60.64 -0.73 -8.92
CA GLU A 973 60.11 -1.30 -10.17
C GLU A 973 59.03 -0.40 -10.80
N VAL A 974 58.17 0.20 -9.98
CA VAL A 974 57.11 1.12 -10.42
C VAL A 974 57.72 2.48 -10.79
N ALA A 975 58.65 2.98 -9.98
CA ALA A 975 59.40 4.22 -10.21
C ALA A 975 60.14 4.19 -11.57
N TYR A 976 60.76 3.07 -11.93
CA TYR A 976 61.41 2.88 -13.23
C TYR A 976 60.43 2.99 -14.40
N LEU A 977 59.24 2.37 -14.28
CA LEU A 977 58.21 2.42 -15.31
C LEU A 977 57.65 3.83 -15.51
N ILE A 978 57.43 4.57 -14.43
CA ILE A 978 56.96 5.96 -14.51
C ILE A 978 58.02 6.85 -15.18
N ARG A 979 59.30 6.74 -14.77
CA ARG A 979 60.42 7.50 -15.37
C ARG A 979 60.65 7.21 -16.86
N THR A 980 60.32 6.00 -17.31
CA THR A 980 60.39 5.59 -18.73
C THR A 980 59.11 5.88 -19.51
N GLN A 981 58.25 6.76 -18.99
CA GLN A 981 56.99 7.22 -19.60
C GLN A 981 56.04 6.06 -19.95
N LYS A 982 56.00 5.00 -19.12
CA LYS A 982 55.00 3.94 -19.23
C LYS A 982 53.77 4.31 -18.41
N GLU A 983 52.60 3.94 -18.91
CA GLU A 983 51.33 4.15 -18.22
C GLU A 983 51.23 3.20 -17.01
N VAL A 984 51.16 3.80 -15.82
CA VAL A 984 51.01 3.10 -14.54
C VAL A 984 49.79 3.67 -13.83
N THR A 985 49.06 2.82 -13.13
CA THR A 985 47.88 3.19 -12.36
C THR A 985 47.98 2.61 -10.96
N ALA A 986 47.73 3.43 -9.95
CA ALA A 986 47.63 3.01 -8.55
C ALA A 986 46.17 2.73 -8.21
N VAL A 987 45.89 1.51 -7.75
CA VAL A 987 44.55 1.08 -7.33
C VAL A 987 44.49 1.12 -5.81
N PHE A 988 43.75 2.07 -5.26
CA PHE A 988 43.57 2.24 -3.83
C PHE A 988 42.38 1.39 -3.36
N ALA A 989 42.63 0.44 -2.47
CA ALA A 989 41.59 -0.37 -1.82
C ALA A 989 41.56 -0.06 -0.32
N PRO A 990 40.48 0.55 0.22
CA PRO A 990 40.40 0.84 1.64
C PRO A 990 40.43 -0.44 2.47
N LYS A 991 41.09 -0.38 3.63
CA LYS A 991 41.32 -1.52 4.52
C LYS A 991 40.85 -1.19 5.94
N PRO A 992 39.92 -1.96 6.53
CA PRO A 992 39.56 -1.81 7.93
C PRO A 992 40.77 -2.13 8.84
N ARG A 993 40.74 -1.67 10.09
CA ARG A 993 41.83 -1.90 11.06
C ARG A 993 42.19 -3.38 11.22
N MET A 994 41.19 -4.26 11.14
CA MET A 994 41.33 -5.72 11.11
C MET A 994 40.54 -6.23 9.90
N GLY A 995 41.15 -7.02 9.03
CA GLY A 995 40.50 -7.62 7.85
C GLY A 995 41.28 -7.47 6.54
N LYS A 996 40.72 -8.05 5.47
CA LYS A 996 41.27 -7.96 4.11
C LYS A 996 40.97 -6.58 3.47
N PRO A 997 41.79 -6.11 2.52
CA PRO A 997 41.45 -4.95 1.70
C PRO A 997 40.11 -5.15 0.99
N ARG A 998 39.29 -4.10 0.94
CA ARG A 998 37.97 -4.14 0.29
C ARG A 998 38.07 -3.64 -1.15
N TYR A 999 38.52 -4.51 -2.06
CA TYR A 999 38.69 -4.17 -3.48
C TYR A 999 37.37 -3.85 -4.18
N GLU A 1000 36.24 -4.29 -3.64
CA GLU A 1000 34.92 -3.91 -4.14
C GLU A 1000 34.62 -2.40 -4.03
N TYR A 1001 35.41 -1.65 -3.25
CA TYR A 1001 35.38 -0.19 -3.12
C TYR A 1001 36.67 0.47 -3.61
N SER A 1002 37.46 -0.22 -4.45
CA SER A 1002 38.71 0.34 -4.95
C SER A 1002 38.50 1.41 -6.02
N PHE A 1003 39.42 2.36 -6.11
CA PHE A 1003 39.45 3.37 -7.16
C PHE A 1003 40.86 3.52 -7.75
N GLU A 1004 40.91 3.97 -9.00
CA GLU A 1004 42.13 4.01 -9.80
C GLU A 1004 42.64 5.45 -9.98
N VAL A 1005 43.94 5.65 -9.74
CA VAL A 1005 44.63 6.92 -9.95
C VAL A 1005 45.75 6.71 -10.96
N PRO A 1006 45.66 7.29 -12.18
CA PRO A 1006 46.74 7.20 -13.16
C PRO A 1006 47.94 8.03 -12.71
N LEU A 1007 49.12 7.42 -12.73
CA LEU A 1007 50.37 8.08 -12.39
C LEU A 1007 51.05 8.53 -13.69
N LYS A 1008 51.13 9.84 -13.90
CA LYS A 1008 51.87 10.44 -15.00
C LYS A 1008 53.21 10.97 -14.46
N GLY A 1009 54.29 10.52 -15.08
CA GLY A 1009 55.67 10.90 -14.75
C GLY A 1009 56.10 12.20 -15.39
#